data_AF-A0A4Q4YTH2-F1
#
_entry.id   AF-A0A4Q4YTH2-F1
#
_cell.length_a   1.000
_cell.length_b   1.000
_cell.length_c   1.000
_cell.angle_alpha   90.00
_cell.angle_beta   90.00
_cell.angle_gamma   90.00
#
_symmetry.space_group_name_H-M   'P 1'
#
loop_
_entity.id
_entity.type
_entity.pdbx_description
1 polymer ?
#
loop_
_entity_poly.entity_id
_entity_poly.type
_entity_poly.pdbx_seq_one_letter_code
_entity_poly.pdbx_strand_id
1 'polypeptide(L)'
;MVLFKRKPVQFVQAPKLDDDALEVWHIPQTGEIFLCYEQYLSRMDFYNQPRFICQISGHSGLTFFDALKSELAGAEEVEQAFPEALKGPVLRRVQFQTISRIDTLVDMIYEEFKADYYPGEAVTITLANGERLSGIVRDKARLGSKVLPDGTLTQPISRYFTSIDGRPDEEAVVDSNHIFRDRKIFTKSVLRSFIKKTVTRESWTGAPWLVKHDVAAQYHIDTRVPPHLRYDNKLIERKQHQAQRKAHQPGHSPQELNGMAGAFPPFGTGPARLPELKPAPKSHKAKTQQQPPSPHSGPHIKGGPNLFIGEDPGPLPHVTGNNPFQFPVPFRHNMLPPPPPPAFTQPEPPPPPPPPKYPIEDLQLEPREDYVRPALKFLCSDPPEGVVDSGARNDKILMKSIGPLLETWNTLNVYCEIFKLDSFTFDDFVQAMEVASTDTPCQLFTEIHCAVLKHIVSAEADGGKLQVTLPDLDEEDEEDEDEEQDSSMPTPEPEPEPKPAGRATRSSLAKLEAERIKAEAAAAEREGTPEPTVKHRAPDVLADFDWIENLKQRQFKDGGWELIMVGLLHQLSKDPRQTEVCEELLGKLVPPDIEPSRETVREQYGNLDMNLRISALQIICMLIADTKAMRGHIEECAETMTGYRKEKIEWQRNRKQAIEDLKVLNDQRKILLPDNMPPSPPEDGTEAAKGKINGDVKMTDAEDTPDEPEDEVADSEEETHGRRSLRRGGDRAAERQRKREEQERKREAELAAKAPKQSKQFLKVVKDIQKKEDYIKKCEEEIAVIDNDLREADCGRTRVLGRDRFWNRYYWFERNGMPYGGLPNSSTADAGYANGCIWVQGPDDMEREGYIDLAPEYQDEYKAKFKMTVPQRKRMEEGRTSVFNARQWGYYSSPSEVDSLLNWLDPRGFNELKLRKEILTFKEKIVEGMENRTRYLSTDEESNKEKDKEKEAKEETKRMTTRTKAQPTPEPAGYRCLKWTNTMAIDELGHLHGEDPPPPKPKKGRKSRG
;
A
#
# COMPACT_ATOMS: atom_id res chain seq x y z
N MET A 1 -21.00 29.29 -9.99
CA MET A 1 -21.58 29.47 -8.66
C MET A 1 -20.42 29.61 -7.68
N VAL A 2 -20.54 30.48 -6.67
CA VAL A 2 -19.55 30.57 -5.60
C VAL A 2 -19.59 29.29 -4.76
N LEU A 3 -18.41 28.73 -4.46
CA LEU A 3 -18.28 27.48 -3.71
C LEU A 3 -17.67 27.71 -2.32
N PHE A 4 -18.24 27.05 -1.32
CA PHE A 4 -17.70 26.94 0.05
C PHE A 4 -17.47 25.47 0.39
N LYS A 5 -16.30 25.11 0.92
CA LYS A 5 -15.88 23.70 1.13
C LYS A 5 -16.17 22.77 -0.08
N ARG A 6 -15.97 23.29 -1.31
CA ARG A 6 -16.26 22.62 -2.61
C ARG A 6 -17.74 22.29 -2.89
N LYS A 7 -18.69 22.75 -2.08
CA LYS A 7 -20.15 22.72 -2.36
C LYS A 7 -20.62 24.11 -2.82
N PRO A 8 -21.70 24.24 -3.62
CA PRO A 8 -22.31 25.54 -3.88
C PRO A 8 -22.79 26.16 -2.57
N VAL A 9 -22.65 27.48 -2.44
CA VAL A 9 -23.23 28.23 -1.30
C VAL A 9 -24.76 28.15 -1.38
N GLN A 10 -25.39 27.70 -0.31
CA GLN A 10 -26.85 27.71 -0.19
C GLN A 10 -27.31 29.00 0.48
N PHE A 11 -28.29 29.66 -0.11
CA PHE A 11 -28.94 30.84 0.46
C PHE A 11 -29.99 30.42 1.50
N VAL A 12 -30.18 31.26 2.52
CA VAL A 12 -31.26 31.15 3.50
C VAL A 12 -32.58 31.39 2.76
N GLN A 13 -33.58 30.54 2.99
CA GLN A 13 -34.91 30.77 2.44
C GLN A 13 -35.50 32.03 3.08
N ALA A 14 -36.06 32.93 2.26
CA ALA A 14 -36.71 34.13 2.77
C ALA A 14 -37.84 33.73 3.76
N PRO A 15 -37.91 34.36 4.95
CA PRO A 15 -39.02 34.12 5.86
C PRO A 15 -40.33 34.56 5.19
N LYS A 16 -41.44 33.90 5.55
CA LYS A 16 -42.76 34.41 5.19
C LYS A 16 -42.99 35.73 5.92
N LEU A 17 -43.29 36.77 5.16
CA LEU A 17 -43.74 38.06 5.69
C LEU A 17 -45.26 38.06 5.55
N ASP A 18 -45.98 38.15 6.68
CA ASP A 18 -47.44 38.22 6.71
C ASP A 18 -47.95 39.68 6.75
N ASP A 19 -47.03 40.67 6.73
CA ASP A 19 -47.29 42.11 6.72
C ASP A 19 -46.25 42.82 5.83
N ASP A 20 -46.72 43.64 4.87
CA ASP A 20 -45.89 44.43 3.95
C ASP A 20 -45.22 45.65 4.62
N ALA A 21 -45.63 46.02 5.85
CA ALA A 21 -45.09 47.17 6.58
C ALA A 21 -43.87 46.85 7.46
N LEU A 22 -43.37 45.61 7.46
CA LEU A 22 -42.31 45.17 8.37
C LEU A 22 -40.91 45.63 7.91
N GLU A 23 -40.13 46.26 8.80
CA GLU A 23 -38.73 46.59 8.51
C GLU A 23 -37.84 45.33 8.55
N VAL A 24 -37.00 45.13 7.53
CA VAL A 24 -36.18 43.91 7.36
C VAL A 24 -34.75 44.21 6.91
N TRP A 25 -33.80 43.36 7.34
CA TRP A 25 -32.39 43.45 6.98
C TRP A 25 -32.11 42.62 5.73
N HIS A 26 -31.80 43.27 4.62
CA HIS A 26 -31.63 42.64 3.30
C HIS A 26 -30.17 42.71 2.82
N ILE A 27 -29.67 41.61 2.23
CA ILE A 27 -28.35 41.55 1.56
C ILE A 27 -28.55 41.65 0.03
N PRO A 28 -28.30 42.82 -0.61
CA PRO A 28 -28.71 43.07 -2.00
C PRO A 28 -28.06 42.17 -3.06
N GLN A 29 -26.93 41.55 -2.76
CA GLN A 29 -26.18 40.69 -3.70
C GLN A 29 -26.59 39.20 -3.59
N THR A 30 -27.36 38.81 -2.58
CA THR A 30 -27.85 37.43 -2.40
C THR A 30 -29.37 37.32 -2.36
N GLY A 31 -30.08 38.43 -2.15
CA GLY A 31 -31.55 38.44 -1.99
C GLY A 31 -32.02 37.85 -0.66
N GLU A 32 -31.10 37.64 0.30
CA GLU A 32 -31.44 37.12 1.62
C GLU A 32 -32.03 38.22 2.51
N ILE A 33 -33.09 37.88 3.23
CA ILE A 33 -33.86 38.79 4.09
C ILE A 33 -33.89 38.22 5.50
N PHE A 34 -33.55 39.04 6.50
CA PHE A 34 -33.45 38.68 7.90
C PHE A 34 -34.30 39.61 8.77
N LEU A 35 -35.06 39.02 9.71
CA LEU A 35 -35.85 39.76 10.70
C LEU A 35 -35.00 40.22 11.91
N CYS A 36 -33.81 39.63 12.08
CA CYS A 36 -32.93 39.90 13.21
C CYS A 36 -31.55 40.41 12.74
N TYR A 37 -31.11 41.52 13.33
CA TYR A 37 -29.84 42.18 13.00
C TYR A 37 -28.61 41.30 13.30
N GLU A 38 -28.64 40.49 14.37
CA GLU A 38 -27.54 39.57 14.71
C GLU A 38 -27.39 38.45 13.68
N GLN A 39 -28.51 37.96 13.13
CA GLN A 39 -28.50 36.95 12.06
C GLN A 39 -27.95 37.53 10.76
N TYR A 40 -28.34 38.77 10.43
CA TYR A 40 -27.77 39.52 9.31
C TYR A 40 -26.24 39.73 9.48
N LEU A 41 -25.77 40.16 10.65
CA LEU A 41 -24.33 40.33 10.92
C LEU A 41 -23.57 39.00 10.80
N SER A 42 -24.06 37.92 11.43
CA SER A 42 -23.44 36.60 11.36
C SER A 42 -23.35 36.09 9.91
N ARG A 43 -24.37 36.38 9.08
CA ARG A 43 -24.36 36.06 7.64
C ARG A 43 -23.36 36.90 6.87
N MET A 44 -23.26 38.20 7.18
CA MET A 44 -22.33 39.12 6.54
C MET A 44 -20.87 38.76 6.87
N ASP A 45 -20.57 38.40 8.13
CA ASP A 45 -19.26 37.90 8.56
C ASP A 45 -18.91 36.57 7.88
N PHE A 46 -19.87 35.67 7.69
CA PHE A 46 -19.66 34.46 6.89
C PHE A 46 -19.27 34.80 5.44
N TYR A 47 -19.88 35.80 4.82
CA TYR A 47 -19.56 36.22 3.44
C TYR A 47 -18.26 37.02 3.31
N ASN A 48 -17.87 37.78 4.34
CA ASN A 48 -16.62 38.52 4.38
C ASN A 48 -15.38 37.65 4.62
N GLN A 49 -15.55 36.40 5.09
CA GLN A 49 -14.42 35.49 5.28
C GLN A 49 -13.76 35.07 3.94
N PRO A 50 -12.42 35.09 3.83
CA PRO A 50 -11.68 34.71 2.62
C PRO A 50 -11.61 33.17 2.46
N ARG A 51 -12.77 32.52 2.31
CA ARG A 51 -12.93 31.04 2.35
C ARG A 51 -13.67 30.48 1.13
N PHE A 52 -14.01 31.34 0.17
CA PHE A 52 -14.78 30.97 -1.01
C PHE A 52 -13.88 30.70 -2.21
N ILE A 53 -14.44 29.97 -3.19
CA ILE A 53 -13.78 29.56 -4.42
C ILE A 53 -14.68 29.89 -5.60
N CYS A 54 -14.16 30.58 -6.62
CA CYS A 54 -14.89 30.79 -7.87
C CYS A 54 -14.89 29.48 -8.70
N GLN A 55 -16.08 28.96 -9.04
CA GLN A 55 -16.21 27.72 -9.81
C GLN A 55 -15.55 27.82 -11.20
N ILE A 56 -15.62 28.98 -11.86
CA ILE A 56 -15.14 29.18 -13.23
C ILE A 56 -13.61 29.28 -13.24
N SER A 57 -13.05 30.36 -12.67
CA SER A 57 -11.61 30.63 -12.63
C SER A 57 -10.83 29.65 -11.75
N GLY A 58 -11.48 29.03 -10.76
CA GLY A 58 -10.85 28.12 -9.80
C GLY A 58 -10.06 28.81 -8.68
N HIS A 59 -10.02 30.14 -8.65
CA HIS A 59 -9.34 30.89 -7.60
C HIS A 59 -10.02 30.68 -6.24
N SER A 60 -9.21 30.44 -5.20
CA SER A 60 -9.63 30.12 -3.83
C SER A 60 -9.05 31.11 -2.82
N GLY A 61 -9.75 31.36 -1.72
CA GLY A 61 -9.33 32.32 -0.70
C GLY A 61 -9.91 33.73 -0.91
N LEU A 62 -10.98 33.82 -1.71
CA LEU A 62 -11.73 35.06 -1.93
C LEU A 62 -12.84 35.20 -0.89
N THR A 63 -13.30 36.44 -0.66
CA THR A 63 -14.60 36.71 -0.02
C THR A 63 -15.73 36.18 -0.92
N PHE A 64 -16.95 36.05 -0.38
CA PHE A 64 -18.10 35.66 -1.20
C PHE A 64 -18.35 36.65 -2.34
N PHE A 65 -18.31 37.96 -2.04
CA PHE A 65 -18.59 39.01 -3.02
C PHE A 65 -17.51 39.11 -4.10
N ASP A 66 -16.23 38.89 -3.77
CA ASP A 66 -15.15 38.91 -4.76
C ASP A 66 -15.08 37.60 -5.57
N ALA A 67 -15.44 36.47 -4.97
CA ALA A 67 -15.69 35.23 -5.71
C ALA A 67 -16.87 35.37 -6.69
N LEU A 68 -17.92 36.10 -6.31
CA LEU A 68 -19.08 36.39 -7.17
C LEU A 68 -18.73 37.34 -8.32
N LYS A 69 -17.97 38.41 -8.07
CA LYS A 69 -17.42 39.28 -9.13
C LYS A 69 -16.51 38.50 -10.09
N SER A 70 -15.61 37.67 -9.55
CA SER A 70 -14.72 36.81 -10.34
C SER A 70 -15.50 35.76 -11.15
N GLU A 71 -16.62 35.27 -10.64
CA GLU A 71 -17.53 34.42 -11.40
C GLU A 71 -18.18 35.19 -12.55
N LEU A 72 -18.80 36.35 -12.29
CA LEU A 72 -19.55 37.08 -13.32
C LEU A 72 -18.63 37.52 -14.47
N ALA A 73 -17.47 38.12 -14.16
CA ALA A 73 -16.48 38.50 -15.17
C ALA A 73 -15.96 37.28 -15.96
N GLY A 74 -15.61 36.19 -15.27
CA GLY A 74 -15.17 34.95 -15.93
C GLY A 74 -16.29 34.23 -16.69
N ALA A 75 -17.55 34.46 -16.35
CA ALA A 75 -18.70 33.93 -17.08
C ALA A 75 -18.95 34.71 -18.38
N GLU A 76 -18.75 36.02 -18.37
CA GLU A 76 -18.86 36.88 -19.55
C GLU A 76 -17.70 36.64 -20.54
N GLU A 77 -16.45 36.64 -20.05
CA GLU A 77 -15.24 36.34 -20.85
C GLU A 77 -15.40 35.02 -21.63
N VAL A 78 -15.87 33.97 -20.95
CA VAL A 78 -16.07 32.63 -21.52
C VAL A 78 -17.22 32.57 -22.53
N GLU A 79 -18.20 33.46 -22.44
CA GLU A 79 -19.32 33.54 -23.38
C GLU A 79 -18.99 34.33 -24.64
N GLN A 80 -18.14 35.35 -24.52
CA GLN A 80 -17.56 36.10 -25.64
C GLN A 80 -16.48 35.28 -26.37
N ALA A 81 -15.65 34.52 -25.65
CA ALA A 81 -14.51 33.79 -26.22
C ALA A 81 -14.88 32.44 -26.87
N PHE A 82 -16.02 31.82 -26.53
CA PHE A 82 -16.40 30.51 -27.07
C PHE A 82 -17.30 30.65 -28.32
N PRO A 83 -16.94 30.08 -29.50
CA PRO A 83 -17.67 30.28 -30.75
C PRO A 83 -19.15 29.86 -30.69
N GLU A 84 -20.03 30.77 -31.11
CA GLU A 84 -21.50 30.58 -31.11
C GLU A 84 -21.94 29.32 -31.86
N ALA A 85 -21.39 29.10 -33.07
CA ALA A 85 -21.64 27.93 -33.90
C ALA A 85 -21.35 26.58 -33.20
N LEU A 86 -20.47 26.57 -32.19
CA LEU A 86 -20.11 25.36 -31.44
C LEU A 86 -20.93 25.19 -30.15
N LYS A 87 -21.60 26.23 -29.62
CA LYS A 87 -22.34 26.17 -28.34
C LYS A 87 -23.41 25.08 -28.37
N GLY A 88 -24.38 25.19 -29.27
CA GLY A 88 -25.46 24.20 -29.42
C GLY A 88 -24.99 22.75 -29.67
N PRO A 89 -24.09 22.49 -30.63
CA PRO A 89 -23.52 21.16 -30.88
C PRO A 89 -22.79 20.55 -29.68
N VAL A 90 -21.92 21.32 -29.01
CA VAL A 90 -21.17 20.82 -27.84
C VAL A 90 -22.10 20.53 -26.67
N LEU A 91 -23.07 21.41 -26.40
CA LEU A 91 -24.07 21.20 -25.33
C LEU A 91 -24.88 19.92 -25.57
N ARG A 92 -25.36 19.70 -26.81
CA ARG A 92 -26.07 18.46 -27.18
C ARG A 92 -25.22 17.20 -27.03
N ARG A 93 -23.89 17.28 -27.21
CA ARG A 93 -22.96 16.15 -27.06
C ARG A 93 -22.53 15.90 -25.61
N VAL A 94 -22.54 16.93 -24.76
CA VAL A 94 -22.28 16.85 -23.31
C VAL A 94 -23.52 16.39 -22.52
N GLN A 95 -24.73 16.70 -23.01
CA GLN A 95 -25.98 16.22 -22.44
C GLN A 95 -25.97 14.69 -22.26
N PHE A 96 -26.43 14.24 -21.10
CA PHE A 96 -26.54 12.82 -20.71
C PHE A 96 -25.23 12.01 -20.66
N GLN A 97 -24.05 12.63 -20.81
CA GLN A 97 -22.79 11.93 -20.59
C GLN A 97 -22.62 11.53 -19.12
N THR A 98 -22.10 10.34 -18.83
CA THR A 98 -21.93 9.80 -17.46
C THR A 98 -20.50 9.88 -16.93
N ILE A 99 -19.61 10.63 -17.62
CA ILE A 99 -18.18 10.73 -17.30
C ILE A 99 -17.97 11.48 -15.98
N SER A 100 -17.39 10.81 -14.98
CA SER A 100 -17.28 11.33 -13.61
C SER A 100 -16.26 12.47 -13.41
N ARG A 101 -15.27 12.62 -14.31
CA ARG A 101 -14.22 13.66 -14.25
C ARG A 101 -14.39 14.66 -15.39
N ILE A 102 -14.49 15.95 -15.06
CA ILE A 102 -14.68 17.03 -16.05
C ILE A 102 -13.54 17.11 -17.05
N ASP A 103 -12.29 16.87 -16.64
CA ASP A 103 -11.14 16.92 -17.57
C ASP A 103 -11.20 15.82 -18.62
N THR A 104 -11.65 14.61 -18.25
CA THR A 104 -11.85 13.50 -19.20
C THR A 104 -13.00 13.78 -20.17
N LEU A 105 -14.05 14.49 -19.72
CA LEU A 105 -15.13 14.98 -20.58
C LEU A 105 -14.61 16.05 -21.55
N VAL A 106 -13.85 17.04 -21.06
CA VAL A 106 -13.23 18.11 -21.87
C VAL A 106 -12.26 17.54 -22.89
N ASP A 107 -11.45 16.54 -22.52
CA ASP A 107 -10.57 15.84 -23.45
C ASP A 107 -11.37 15.13 -24.56
N MET A 108 -12.39 14.34 -24.22
CA MET A 108 -13.23 13.66 -25.21
C MET A 108 -13.88 14.65 -26.19
N ILE A 109 -14.56 15.67 -25.66
CA ILE A 109 -15.24 16.69 -26.48
C ILE A 109 -14.23 17.47 -27.33
N TYR A 110 -13.05 17.81 -26.80
CA TYR A 110 -12.03 18.49 -27.59
C TYR A 110 -11.49 17.62 -28.73
N GLU A 111 -11.15 16.35 -28.47
CA GLU A 111 -10.63 15.47 -29.52
C GLU A 111 -11.69 15.15 -30.61
N GLU A 112 -12.98 15.25 -30.29
CA GLU A 112 -14.10 15.11 -31.22
C GLU A 112 -14.34 16.39 -32.06
N PHE A 113 -14.36 17.58 -31.43
CA PHE A 113 -14.68 18.85 -32.10
C PHE A 113 -13.46 19.62 -32.65
N LYS A 114 -12.21 19.20 -32.41
CA LYS A 114 -10.99 19.89 -32.92
C LYS A 114 -10.86 19.93 -34.45
N ALA A 115 -11.51 19.00 -35.15
CA ALA A 115 -11.42 18.79 -36.60
C ALA A 115 -12.82 18.62 -37.24
N ASP A 116 -13.86 19.06 -36.51
CA ASP A 116 -15.24 19.06 -36.96
C ASP A 116 -15.76 20.51 -36.88
N TYR A 117 -16.23 21.02 -38.02
CA TYR A 117 -16.54 22.43 -38.25
C TYR A 117 -18.05 22.59 -38.44
N TYR A 118 -18.60 23.76 -38.11
CA TYR A 118 -20.06 24.00 -38.15
C TYR A 118 -20.44 25.27 -38.93
N PRO A 119 -21.65 25.34 -39.52
CA PRO A 119 -22.15 26.55 -40.18
C PRO A 119 -22.08 27.79 -39.27
N GLY A 120 -21.67 28.93 -39.85
CA GLY A 120 -21.43 30.18 -39.13
C GLY A 120 -20.07 30.29 -38.45
N GLU A 121 -19.19 29.28 -38.60
CA GLU A 121 -17.85 29.28 -38.03
C GLU A 121 -16.81 29.92 -38.98
N ALA A 122 -15.98 30.82 -38.45
CA ALA A 122 -14.85 31.43 -39.17
C ALA A 122 -13.63 30.49 -39.20
N VAL A 123 -13.11 30.24 -40.40
CA VAL A 123 -12.07 29.24 -40.69
C VAL A 123 -11.03 29.77 -41.69
N THR A 124 -9.88 29.12 -41.75
CA THR A 124 -8.88 29.28 -42.82
C THR A 124 -8.96 28.08 -43.76
N ILE A 125 -9.18 28.37 -45.04
CA ILE A 125 -9.26 27.42 -46.16
C ILE A 125 -7.87 27.34 -46.80
N THR A 126 -7.44 26.16 -47.23
CA THR A 126 -6.32 26.01 -48.17
C THR A 126 -6.87 25.55 -49.53
N LEU A 127 -6.73 26.39 -50.55
CA LEU A 127 -7.16 26.08 -51.92
C LEU A 127 -6.16 25.11 -52.60
N ALA A 128 -6.59 24.47 -53.68
CA ALA A 128 -5.78 23.50 -54.43
C ALA A 128 -4.52 24.09 -55.10
N ASN A 129 -4.41 25.42 -55.20
CA ASN A 129 -3.20 26.14 -55.61
C ASN A 129 -2.20 26.38 -54.46
N GLY A 130 -2.51 25.94 -53.23
CA GLY A 130 -1.72 26.16 -52.02
C GLY A 130 -1.97 27.49 -51.30
N GLU A 131 -2.86 28.34 -51.84
CA GLU A 131 -3.22 29.63 -51.26
C GLU A 131 -4.09 29.45 -50.01
N ARG A 132 -3.90 30.33 -49.01
CA ARG A 132 -4.64 30.30 -47.75
C ARG A 132 -5.51 31.55 -47.62
N LEU A 133 -6.81 31.35 -47.51
CA LEU A 133 -7.82 32.41 -47.42
C LEU A 133 -8.67 32.21 -46.18
N SER A 134 -9.12 33.31 -45.56
CA SER A 134 -10.14 33.24 -44.51
C SER A 134 -11.54 33.16 -45.13
N GLY A 135 -12.49 32.64 -44.37
CA GLY A 135 -13.86 32.49 -44.79
C GLY A 135 -14.77 31.94 -43.71
N ILE A 136 -16.06 31.81 -44.03
CA ILE A 136 -17.10 31.33 -43.11
C ILE A 136 -17.74 30.08 -43.69
N VAL A 137 -17.87 29.03 -42.87
CA VAL A 137 -18.57 27.79 -43.26
C VAL A 137 -20.06 28.10 -43.44
N ARG A 138 -20.59 27.90 -44.65
CA ARG A 138 -22.02 28.02 -44.97
C ARG A 138 -22.78 26.72 -44.73
N ASP A 139 -22.24 25.59 -45.17
CA ASP A 139 -22.89 24.27 -45.03
C ASP A 139 -21.89 23.11 -44.85
N LYS A 140 -22.39 21.97 -44.36
CA LYS A 140 -21.64 20.77 -43.96
C LYS A 140 -22.35 19.49 -44.43
N ALA A 141 -21.96 18.98 -45.59
CA ALA A 141 -22.44 17.70 -46.10
C ALA A 141 -21.65 16.53 -45.49
N ARG A 142 -22.28 15.76 -44.60
CA ARG A 142 -21.72 14.52 -44.03
C ARG A 142 -22.20 13.30 -44.80
N LEU A 143 -21.34 12.72 -45.64
CA LEU A 143 -21.62 11.44 -46.29
C LEU A 143 -21.33 10.30 -45.31
N GLY A 144 -22.34 9.50 -45.01
CA GLY A 144 -22.19 8.26 -44.24
C GLY A 144 -21.41 7.18 -44.99
N SER A 145 -21.03 6.13 -44.27
CA SER A 145 -20.37 4.95 -44.82
C SER A 145 -21.28 4.22 -45.82
N LYS A 146 -20.79 3.99 -47.04
CA LYS A 146 -21.48 3.19 -48.05
C LYS A 146 -20.93 1.77 -48.05
N VAL A 147 -21.80 0.77 -48.20
CA VAL A 147 -21.39 -0.60 -48.48
C VAL A 147 -20.97 -0.66 -49.96
N LEU A 148 -19.75 -1.12 -50.22
CA LEU A 148 -19.23 -1.39 -51.55
C LEU A 148 -19.66 -2.80 -52.02
N PRO A 149 -19.62 -3.10 -53.34
CA PRO A 149 -20.03 -4.40 -53.87
C PRO A 149 -19.21 -5.61 -53.36
N ASP A 150 -18.07 -5.37 -52.72
CA ASP A 150 -17.21 -6.36 -52.05
C ASP A 150 -17.60 -6.60 -50.57
N GLY A 151 -18.62 -5.91 -50.06
CA GLY A 151 -19.07 -5.98 -48.66
C GLY A 151 -18.31 -5.06 -47.70
N THR A 152 -17.29 -4.32 -48.15
CA THR A 152 -16.56 -3.38 -47.31
C THR A 152 -17.31 -2.06 -47.13
N LEU A 153 -17.05 -1.35 -46.02
CA LEU A 153 -17.67 -0.06 -45.69
C LEU A 153 -16.69 1.08 -45.97
N THR A 154 -17.08 2.04 -46.82
CA THR A 154 -16.31 3.29 -46.97
C THR A 154 -16.30 4.06 -45.66
N GLN A 155 -15.20 4.72 -45.31
CA GLN A 155 -15.21 5.66 -44.18
C GLN A 155 -16.16 6.84 -44.46
N PRO A 156 -16.83 7.42 -43.43
CA PRO A 156 -17.67 8.59 -43.60
C PRO A 156 -16.84 9.84 -43.90
N ILE A 157 -17.28 10.65 -44.86
CA ILE A 157 -16.54 11.82 -45.34
C ILE A 157 -17.39 13.07 -45.12
N SER A 158 -16.82 14.08 -44.46
CA SER A 158 -17.40 15.43 -44.38
C SER A 158 -16.86 16.29 -45.54
N ARG A 159 -17.75 17.05 -46.18
CA ARG A 159 -17.40 18.17 -47.06
C ARG A 159 -18.00 19.45 -46.49
N TYR A 160 -17.24 20.53 -46.58
CA TYR A 160 -17.60 21.86 -46.08
C TYR A 160 -17.71 22.82 -47.27
N PHE A 161 -18.80 23.58 -47.31
CA PHE A 161 -19.01 24.67 -48.25
C PHE A 161 -18.70 25.96 -47.51
N THR A 162 -17.69 26.69 -47.96
CA THR A 162 -17.13 27.84 -47.24
C THR A 162 -17.01 29.03 -48.18
N SER A 163 -17.61 30.17 -47.82
CA SER A 163 -17.47 31.40 -48.62
C SER A 163 -16.17 32.12 -48.30
N ILE A 164 -15.52 32.66 -49.33
CA ILE A 164 -14.20 33.29 -49.25
C ILE A 164 -14.34 34.78 -48.87
N ASP A 165 -13.58 35.24 -47.88
CA ASP A 165 -13.57 36.66 -47.51
C ASP A 165 -13.04 37.52 -48.67
N GLY A 166 -13.80 38.56 -49.03
CA GLY A 166 -13.50 39.42 -50.18
C GLY A 166 -13.99 38.91 -51.53
N ARG A 167 -14.60 37.71 -51.62
CA ARG A 167 -15.26 37.20 -52.85
C ARG A 167 -16.63 36.58 -52.51
N PRO A 168 -17.69 37.40 -52.36
CA PRO A 168 -18.98 36.94 -51.84
C PRO A 168 -19.70 35.89 -52.71
N ASP A 169 -19.39 35.88 -54.01
CA ASP A 169 -19.96 34.99 -55.03
C ASP A 169 -19.11 33.73 -55.30
N GLU A 170 -17.94 33.57 -54.65
CA GLU A 170 -17.10 32.38 -54.77
C GLU A 170 -17.21 31.48 -53.51
N GLU A 171 -17.59 30.22 -53.73
CA GLU A 171 -17.65 29.19 -52.68
C GLU A 171 -16.56 28.12 -52.88
N ALA A 172 -15.79 27.85 -51.84
CA ALA A 172 -14.83 26.76 -51.80
C ALA A 172 -15.46 25.50 -51.18
N VAL A 173 -15.43 24.39 -51.92
CA VAL A 173 -15.81 23.06 -51.41
C VAL A 173 -14.54 22.33 -50.96
N VAL A 174 -14.40 22.11 -49.66
CA VAL A 174 -13.20 21.47 -49.07
C VAL A 174 -13.55 20.25 -48.21
N ASP A 175 -12.58 19.35 -48.07
CA ASP A 175 -12.64 18.22 -47.13
C ASP A 175 -12.11 18.62 -45.74
N SER A 176 -12.11 17.68 -44.79
CA SER A 176 -11.57 17.89 -43.44
C SER A 176 -10.05 18.11 -43.36
N ASN A 177 -9.30 18.01 -44.46
CA ASN A 177 -7.84 18.17 -44.49
C ASN A 177 -7.42 19.58 -44.95
N HIS A 178 -8.28 20.29 -45.67
CA HIS A 178 -7.99 21.60 -46.29
C HIS A 178 -8.69 22.78 -45.56
N ILE A 179 -9.23 22.54 -44.37
CA ILE A 179 -9.95 23.50 -43.52
C ILE A 179 -9.34 23.52 -42.12
N PHE A 180 -9.14 24.71 -41.54
CA PHE A 180 -8.49 24.90 -40.24
C PHE A 180 -9.14 25.99 -39.40
N ARG A 181 -9.21 25.80 -38.09
CA ARG A 181 -9.66 26.80 -37.09
C ARG A 181 -8.43 27.43 -36.44
N ASP A 182 -8.48 28.71 -36.04
CA ASP A 182 -7.39 29.28 -35.22
C ASP A 182 -7.30 28.53 -33.88
N ARG A 183 -6.09 28.05 -33.59
CA ARG A 183 -5.71 27.30 -32.38
C ARG A 183 -5.87 28.11 -31.10
N LYS A 184 -5.99 29.45 -31.19
CA LYS A 184 -6.25 30.32 -30.03
C LYS A 184 -7.71 30.34 -29.59
N ILE A 185 -8.66 30.12 -30.51
CA ILE A 185 -10.09 30.32 -30.26
C ILE A 185 -10.69 29.11 -29.52
N PHE A 186 -10.54 27.90 -30.07
CA PHE A 186 -11.07 26.68 -29.45
C PHE A 186 -9.97 25.94 -28.67
N THR A 187 -9.82 26.25 -27.38
CA THR A 187 -8.84 25.59 -26.49
C THR A 187 -9.51 24.75 -25.41
N LYS A 188 -8.81 23.74 -24.88
CA LYS A 188 -9.27 22.94 -23.73
C LYS A 188 -9.57 23.78 -22.48
N SER A 189 -8.94 24.97 -22.33
CA SER A 189 -9.21 25.87 -21.20
C SER A 189 -10.59 26.54 -21.34
N VAL A 190 -10.85 27.17 -22.50
CA VAL A 190 -12.12 27.87 -22.76
C VAL A 190 -13.28 26.86 -22.81
N LEU A 191 -13.08 25.67 -23.40
CA LEU A 191 -14.05 24.56 -23.37
C LEU A 191 -14.36 24.07 -21.94
N ARG A 192 -13.34 23.91 -21.07
CA ARG A 192 -13.55 23.53 -19.66
C ARG A 192 -14.41 24.57 -18.94
N SER A 193 -14.14 25.85 -19.14
CA SER A 193 -14.91 26.93 -18.52
C SER A 193 -16.32 27.06 -19.09
N PHE A 194 -16.51 26.87 -20.39
CA PHE A 194 -17.82 26.85 -21.03
C PHE A 194 -18.71 25.74 -20.47
N ILE A 195 -18.20 24.51 -20.36
CA ILE A 195 -18.92 23.38 -19.75
C ILE A 195 -19.24 23.67 -18.27
N LYS A 196 -18.30 24.23 -17.50
CA LYS A 196 -18.55 24.67 -16.10
C LYS A 196 -19.67 25.71 -15.98
N LYS A 197 -19.81 26.64 -16.94
CA LYS A 197 -20.85 27.70 -16.92
C LYS A 197 -22.23 27.13 -17.22
N THR A 198 -22.32 26.24 -18.21
CA THR A 198 -23.58 25.85 -18.87
C THR A 198 -24.20 24.54 -18.38
N VAL A 199 -23.42 23.69 -17.68
CA VAL A 199 -23.82 22.31 -17.35
C VAL A 199 -23.69 22.04 -15.85
N THR A 200 -24.65 21.32 -15.28
CA THR A 200 -24.65 20.82 -13.90
C THR A 200 -24.53 19.29 -13.87
N ARG A 201 -24.22 18.74 -12.70
CA ARG A 201 -24.25 17.28 -12.45
C ARG A 201 -24.50 17.02 -10.98
N GLU A 202 -25.25 15.97 -10.69
CA GLU A 202 -25.47 15.47 -9.34
C GLU A 202 -24.22 14.77 -8.79
N SER A 203 -24.23 14.53 -7.46
CA SER A 203 -23.08 14.03 -6.70
C SER A 203 -22.92 12.49 -6.70
N TRP A 204 -23.83 11.74 -7.32
CA TRP A 204 -23.80 10.27 -7.33
C TRP A 204 -23.00 9.67 -8.51
N THR A 205 -22.49 8.45 -8.30
CA THR A 205 -21.59 7.77 -9.24
C THR A 205 -22.31 7.33 -10.51
N GLY A 206 -22.01 8.02 -11.62
CA GLY A 206 -22.65 7.79 -12.92
C GLY A 206 -23.81 8.72 -13.24
N ALA A 207 -24.02 9.77 -12.44
CA ALA A 207 -24.97 10.84 -12.74
C ALA A 207 -24.73 11.45 -14.14
N PRO A 208 -25.78 11.66 -14.95
CA PRO A 208 -25.64 12.35 -16.23
C PRO A 208 -25.29 13.82 -16.03
N TRP A 209 -24.42 14.36 -16.90
CA TRP A 209 -24.27 15.79 -17.09
C TRP A 209 -25.53 16.37 -17.74
N LEU A 210 -26.06 17.46 -17.18
CA LEU A 210 -27.30 18.11 -17.61
C LEU A 210 -27.06 19.58 -17.93
N VAL A 211 -27.41 20.01 -19.14
CA VAL A 211 -27.43 21.43 -19.51
C VAL A 211 -28.50 22.14 -18.64
N LYS A 212 -28.16 23.29 -18.08
CA LYS A 212 -29.08 24.09 -17.24
C LYS A 212 -30.33 24.50 -18.04
N HIS A 213 -31.47 24.66 -17.37
CA HIS A 213 -32.78 24.87 -18.02
C HIS A 213 -32.85 26.14 -18.89
N ASP A 214 -32.19 27.23 -18.48
CA ASP A 214 -32.04 28.48 -19.24
C ASP A 214 -31.32 28.24 -20.58
N VAL A 215 -30.13 27.64 -20.53
CA VAL A 215 -29.31 27.33 -21.71
C VAL A 215 -29.97 26.24 -22.58
N ALA A 216 -30.62 25.26 -21.95
CA ALA A 216 -31.32 24.18 -22.66
C ALA A 216 -32.56 24.70 -23.42
N ALA A 217 -33.29 25.69 -22.87
CA ALA A 217 -34.36 26.36 -23.59
C ALA A 217 -33.83 27.12 -24.82
N GLN A 218 -32.73 27.87 -24.65
CA GLN A 218 -32.08 28.66 -25.72
C GLN A 218 -31.64 27.81 -26.92
N TYR A 219 -31.00 26.66 -26.70
CA TYR A 219 -30.51 25.77 -27.78
C TYR A 219 -31.45 24.59 -28.10
N HIS A 220 -32.68 24.61 -27.57
CA HIS A 220 -33.72 23.60 -27.74
C HIS A 220 -33.24 22.16 -27.45
N ILE A 221 -32.65 21.96 -26.27
CA ILE A 221 -32.09 20.69 -25.80
C ILE A 221 -33.06 20.05 -24.81
N ASP A 222 -33.45 18.79 -25.04
CA ASP A 222 -34.33 18.09 -24.11
C ASP A 222 -33.63 17.80 -22.78
N THR A 223 -34.24 18.24 -21.68
CA THR A 223 -33.77 18.04 -20.30
C THR A 223 -34.38 16.81 -19.62
N ARG A 224 -35.31 16.11 -20.29
CA ARG A 224 -35.94 14.89 -19.78
C ARG A 224 -34.93 13.75 -19.69
N VAL A 225 -34.41 13.50 -18.48
CA VAL A 225 -33.48 12.39 -18.22
C VAL A 225 -34.08 11.05 -18.69
N PRO A 226 -33.44 10.32 -19.62
CA PRO A 226 -33.89 9.01 -20.08
C PRO A 226 -34.03 8.03 -18.92
N PRO A 227 -35.02 7.10 -18.92
CA PRO A 227 -35.28 6.23 -17.78
C PRO A 227 -34.04 5.48 -17.26
N HIS A 228 -33.20 4.92 -18.12
CA HIS A 228 -31.98 4.19 -17.76
C HIS A 228 -30.85 5.05 -17.18
N LEU A 229 -30.99 6.38 -17.17
CA LEU A 229 -30.06 7.33 -16.54
C LEU A 229 -30.63 7.98 -15.28
N ARG A 230 -31.87 7.65 -14.88
CA ARG A 230 -32.47 8.14 -13.63
C ARG A 230 -31.91 7.38 -12.43
N TYR A 231 -31.76 8.10 -11.32
CA TYR A 231 -31.30 7.55 -10.04
C TYR A 231 -32.15 6.37 -9.57
N ASP A 232 -33.48 6.44 -9.72
CA ASP A 232 -34.41 5.39 -9.25
C ASP A 232 -34.20 4.07 -10.00
N ASN A 233 -34.03 4.13 -11.32
CA ASN A 233 -33.77 2.94 -12.13
C ASN A 233 -32.35 2.40 -11.89
N LYS A 234 -31.35 3.25 -11.64
CA LYS A 234 -30.03 2.83 -11.14
C LYS A 234 -30.13 2.12 -9.78
N LEU A 235 -31.04 2.57 -8.90
CA LEU A 235 -31.29 1.95 -7.61
C LEU A 235 -32.01 0.60 -7.77
N ILE A 236 -32.94 0.48 -8.73
CA ILE A 236 -33.62 -0.76 -9.09
C ILE A 236 -32.65 -1.75 -9.76
N GLU A 237 -31.81 -1.32 -10.71
CA GLU A 237 -30.70 -2.11 -11.28
C GLU A 237 -29.82 -2.65 -10.16
N ARG A 238 -29.39 -1.79 -9.22
CA ARG A 238 -28.56 -2.20 -8.09
C ARG A 238 -29.27 -3.21 -7.19
N LYS A 239 -30.55 -3.00 -6.87
CA LYS A 239 -31.38 -3.94 -6.10
C LYS A 239 -31.55 -5.28 -6.84
N GLN A 240 -31.77 -5.28 -8.15
CA GLN A 240 -31.88 -6.50 -8.97
C GLN A 240 -30.54 -7.25 -9.03
N HIS A 241 -29.41 -6.57 -9.24
CA HIS A 241 -28.10 -7.21 -9.22
C HIS A 241 -27.76 -7.79 -7.84
N GLN A 242 -28.16 -7.12 -6.76
CA GLN A 242 -28.00 -7.58 -5.38
C GLN A 242 -28.94 -8.75 -5.06
N ALA A 243 -30.16 -8.76 -5.60
CA ALA A 243 -31.09 -9.89 -5.53
C ALA A 243 -30.62 -11.10 -6.36
N GLN A 244 -30.05 -10.89 -7.54
CA GLN A 244 -29.43 -11.96 -8.34
C GLN A 244 -28.22 -12.57 -7.62
N ARG A 245 -27.41 -11.77 -6.93
CA ARG A 245 -26.33 -12.29 -6.07
C ARG A 245 -26.85 -13.08 -4.87
N LYS A 246 -27.97 -12.66 -4.24
CA LYS A 246 -28.65 -13.48 -3.21
C LYS A 246 -29.24 -14.77 -3.80
N ALA A 247 -29.79 -14.74 -5.01
CA ALA A 247 -30.42 -15.90 -5.66
C ALA A 247 -29.42 -16.97 -6.15
N HIS A 248 -28.13 -16.66 -6.22
CA HIS A 248 -27.06 -17.61 -6.56
C HIS A 248 -26.32 -18.15 -5.32
N GLN A 249 -26.79 -17.86 -4.10
CA GLN A 249 -26.33 -18.52 -2.87
C GLN A 249 -27.39 -19.52 -2.40
N PRO A 250 -27.12 -20.83 -2.39
CA PRO A 250 -28.00 -21.81 -1.77
C PRO A 250 -27.89 -21.68 -0.24
N GLY A 251 -29.02 -21.50 0.45
CA GLY A 251 -29.12 -21.71 1.90
C GLY A 251 -28.97 -20.48 2.80
N HIS A 252 -29.97 -19.59 2.80
CA HIS A 252 -30.50 -19.07 4.06
C HIS A 252 -31.94 -18.57 3.92
N SER A 253 -32.79 -18.86 4.92
CA SER A 253 -34.19 -18.41 4.97
C SER A 253 -34.31 -16.92 5.32
N PRO A 254 -35.30 -16.18 4.78
CA PRO A 254 -35.40 -14.74 4.96
C PRO A 254 -36.42 -14.35 6.05
N GLN A 255 -35.95 -14.22 7.29
CA GLN A 255 -36.68 -13.53 8.37
C GLN A 255 -35.77 -12.43 8.95
N GLU A 256 -36.39 -11.42 9.56
CA GLU A 256 -35.79 -10.33 10.34
C GLU A 256 -34.95 -9.31 9.56
N LEU A 257 -35.42 -8.06 9.60
CA LEU A 257 -34.88 -6.95 8.80
C LEU A 257 -35.26 -5.60 9.42
N ASN A 258 -34.67 -5.24 10.55
CA ASN A 258 -34.64 -3.86 11.03
C ASN A 258 -33.50 -3.65 12.05
N GLY A 259 -32.59 -2.71 11.79
CA GLY A 259 -31.44 -2.47 12.67
C GLY A 259 -30.34 -1.67 11.99
N MET A 260 -29.91 -0.60 12.66
CA MET A 260 -28.82 0.36 12.38
C MET A 260 -27.86 0.10 11.19
N ALA A 261 -27.64 1.14 10.36
CA ALA A 261 -26.61 1.14 9.31
C ALA A 261 -25.41 2.04 9.69
N GLY A 262 -24.31 1.44 10.13
CA GLY A 262 -23.03 2.12 10.42
C GLY A 262 -21.94 1.16 10.89
N ALA A 263 -20.68 1.62 10.92
CA ALA A 263 -19.47 0.89 11.34
C ALA A 263 -18.98 -0.24 10.41
N PHE A 264 -17.91 -0.93 10.86
CA PHE A 264 -16.90 -1.63 10.05
C PHE A 264 -17.27 -3.10 9.73
N PRO A 265 -16.71 -3.69 8.65
CA PRO A 265 -16.70 -5.15 8.48
C PRO A 265 -15.65 -5.80 9.40
N PRO A 266 -15.88 -7.04 9.88
CA PRO A 266 -14.94 -7.72 10.79
C PRO A 266 -13.62 -8.06 10.10
N PHE A 267 -12.53 -8.05 10.87
CA PHE A 267 -11.19 -8.45 10.40
C PHE A 267 -11.10 -9.98 10.28
N GLY A 268 -11.29 -10.49 9.07
CA GLY A 268 -11.10 -11.90 8.75
C GLY A 268 -11.39 -12.21 7.29
N THR A 269 -10.49 -12.94 6.63
CA THR A 269 -10.53 -13.37 5.22
C THR A 269 -10.43 -12.27 4.13
N GLY A 270 -9.46 -12.45 3.22
CA GLY A 270 -9.48 -11.91 1.85
C GLY A 270 -9.19 -10.41 1.64
N PRO A 271 -8.66 -10.02 0.47
CA PRO A 271 -8.51 -8.61 0.09
C PRO A 271 -9.83 -8.04 -0.45
N ALA A 272 -10.61 -7.38 0.42
CA ALA A 272 -11.76 -6.57 0.02
C ALA A 272 -11.33 -5.43 -0.93
N ARG A 273 -11.47 -5.67 -2.24
CA ARG A 273 -11.03 -4.78 -3.32
C ARG A 273 -11.81 -3.46 -3.26
N LEU A 274 -11.12 -2.35 -2.97
CA LEU A 274 -11.65 -1.01 -3.23
C LEU A 274 -12.12 -0.94 -4.69
N PRO A 275 -13.28 -0.33 -5.01
CA PRO A 275 -13.78 -0.23 -6.38
C PRO A 275 -12.72 0.39 -7.30
N GLU A 276 -12.22 -0.39 -8.26
CA GLU A 276 -11.08 0.02 -9.06
C GLU A 276 -11.37 1.32 -9.82
N LEU A 277 -10.60 2.36 -9.52
CA LEU A 277 -10.53 3.56 -10.32
C LEU A 277 -9.97 3.18 -11.70
N LYS A 278 -10.88 2.89 -12.64
CA LYS A 278 -10.58 2.54 -14.03
C LYS A 278 -9.44 3.45 -14.53
N PRO A 279 -8.32 2.88 -15.03
CA PRO A 279 -7.20 3.69 -15.47
C PRO A 279 -7.67 4.65 -16.56
N ALA A 280 -7.35 5.94 -16.39
CA ALA A 280 -7.72 6.94 -17.39
C ALA A 280 -7.07 6.57 -18.74
N PRO A 281 -7.83 6.60 -19.86
CA PRO A 281 -7.30 6.21 -21.15
C PRO A 281 -6.14 7.15 -21.52
N LYS A 282 -4.92 6.60 -21.61
CA LYS A 282 -3.73 7.35 -22.02
C LYS A 282 -3.89 7.73 -23.49
N SER A 283 -4.20 8.99 -23.76
CA SER A 283 -4.28 9.51 -25.12
C SER A 283 -2.94 9.31 -25.84
N HIS A 284 -2.98 8.64 -26.99
CA HIS A 284 -1.80 8.36 -27.79
C HIS A 284 -1.26 9.67 -28.40
N LYS A 285 -0.28 10.29 -27.74
CA LYS A 285 0.60 11.25 -28.42
C LYS A 285 1.57 10.49 -29.32
N ALA A 286 1.24 10.39 -30.60
CA ALA A 286 2.20 9.98 -31.61
C ALA A 286 3.41 10.93 -31.59
N LYS A 287 4.61 10.38 -31.40
CA LYS A 287 5.86 11.10 -31.68
C LYS A 287 6.23 10.86 -33.14
N THR A 288 6.00 11.84 -34.01
CA THR A 288 6.59 11.85 -35.34
C THR A 288 8.11 11.94 -35.20
N GLN A 289 8.84 10.91 -35.63
CA GLN A 289 10.29 10.86 -35.55
C GLN A 289 10.90 11.44 -36.83
N GLN A 290 11.34 12.69 -36.79
CA GLN A 290 12.18 13.27 -37.85
C GLN A 290 13.66 12.98 -37.54
N GLN A 291 14.35 12.36 -38.50
CA GLN A 291 15.81 12.21 -38.47
C GLN A 291 16.48 13.48 -39.00
N PRO A 292 17.60 13.93 -38.41
CA PRO A 292 18.53 14.80 -39.10
C PRO A 292 19.37 14.00 -40.13
N PRO A 293 19.81 14.60 -41.25
CA PRO A 293 20.61 13.92 -42.27
C PRO A 293 22.10 13.83 -41.89
N SER A 294 22.79 12.81 -42.40
CA SER A 294 24.25 12.66 -42.35
C SER A 294 24.84 12.51 -43.77
N PRO A 295 26.07 12.99 -44.04
CA PRO A 295 26.63 13.10 -45.39
C PRO A 295 27.40 11.85 -45.87
N HIS A 296 27.77 11.85 -47.17
CA HIS A 296 28.37 10.75 -47.93
C HIS A 296 29.77 10.28 -47.49
N SER A 297 30.06 8.99 -47.69
CA SER A 297 31.16 8.52 -48.56
C SER A 297 31.11 6.99 -48.77
N GLY A 298 31.93 6.43 -49.67
CA GLY A 298 31.84 5.04 -50.16
C GLY A 298 33.07 4.15 -49.89
N PRO A 299 33.46 3.23 -50.81
CA PRO A 299 33.17 1.81 -50.55
C PRO A 299 34.31 0.80 -50.84
N HIS A 300 34.38 -0.28 -50.04
CA HIS A 300 35.17 -1.51 -50.28
C HIS A 300 34.60 -2.72 -49.50
N ILE A 301 35.18 -3.93 -49.56
CA ILE A 301 35.00 -4.97 -50.60
C ILE A 301 35.62 -6.32 -50.12
N LYS A 302 34.99 -7.47 -50.47
CA LYS A 302 35.32 -8.87 -50.03
C LYS A 302 34.96 -9.20 -48.55
N GLY A 303 34.70 -10.44 -48.13
CA GLY A 303 34.41 -11.69 -48.87
C GLY A 303 35.43 -12.84 -48.69
N GLY A 304 35.09 -13.88 -47.91
CA GLY A 304 35.84 -15.16 -47.81
C GLY A 304 35.55 -15.95 -46.50
N PRO A 305 35.70 -17.30 -46.44
CA PRO A 305 34.91 -18.11 -45.49
C PRO A 305 35.61 -19.30 -44.75
N ASN A 306 34.80 -19.99 -43.93
CA ASN A 306 34.84 -21.42 -43.51
C ASN A 306 35.89 -21.99 -42.53
N LEU A 307 35.36 -22.80 -41.60
CA LEU A 307 35.85 -24.11 -41.08
C LEU A 307 34.60 -24.82 -40.47
N PHE A 308 33.97 -25.82 -41.11
CA PHE A 308 34.32 -27.25 -41.31
C PHE A 308 33.85 -28.22 -40.20
N ILE A 309 33.01 -29.18 -40.61
CA ILE A 309 32.69 -30.48 -39.98
C ILE A 309 32.70 -31.51 -41.14
N GLY A 310 33.07 -32.77 -40.92
CA GLY A 310 33.31 -33.76 -41.99
C GLY A 310 32.44 -35.04 -41.95
N GLU A 311 32.53 -35.80 -43.05
CA GLU A 311 32.56 -37.28 -43.19
C GLU A 311 31.46 -38.19 -42.56
N ASP A 312 30.91 -39.23 -43.23
CA ASP A 312 30.92 -39.63 -44.67
C ASP A 312 29.63 -40.42 -45.12
N PRO A 313 29.55 -41.64 -45.76
CA PRO A 313 28.57 -41.81 -46.87
C PRO A 313 27.62 -43.05 -46.90
N GLY A 314 26.47 -42.88 -47.57
CA GLY A 314 25.81 -43.91 -48.40
C GLY A 314 24.93 -44.99 -47.71
N PRO A 315 24.29 -45.92 -48.48
CA PRO A 315 24.38 -46.15 -49.93
C PRO A 315 23.04 -46.09 -50.74
N LEU A 316 23.15 -46.37 -52.04
CA LEU A 316 22.13 -46.45 -53.13
C LEU A 316 21.46 -47.86 -53.22
N PRO A 317 20.55 -48.25 -54.17
CA PRO A 317 20.22 -47.71 -55.52
C PRO A 317 18.68 -47.60 -55.81
N HIS A 318 18.10 -47.50 -57.03
CA HIS A 318 18.55 -47.73 -58.42
C HIS A 318 17.78 -46.88 -59.49
N VAL A 319 18.09 -47.10 -60.77
CA VAL A 319 17.65 -46.41 -62.01
C VAL A 319 16.61 -47.25 -62.79
N THR A 320 15.80 -46.73 -63.73
CA THR A 320 16.14 -46.59 -65.18
C THR A 320 15.01 -45.92 -66.00
N GLY A 321 15.37 -45.21 -67.09
CA GLY A 321 14.46 -44.65 -68.10
C GLY A 321 15.20 -43.77 -69.12
N ASN A 322 15.07 -44.02 -70.43
CA ASN A 322 16.03 -43.58 -71.46
C ASN A 322 15.53 -42.53 -72.48
N ASN A 323 16.50 -41.98 -73.22
CA ASN A 323 16.45 -41.42 -74.60
C ASN A 323 16.17 -39.91 -74.84
N PRO A 324 16.68 -39.34 -75.97
CA PRO A 324 17.33 -38.02 -75.97
C PRO A 324 16.95 -37.10 -77.16
N PHE A 325 17.71 -36.01 -77.39
CA PHE A 325 18.27 -35.49 -78.67
C PHE A 325 18.61 -33.97 -78.58
N GLN A 326 19.30 -33.41 -79.59
CA GLN A 326 20.06 -32.15 -79.51
C GLN A 326 19.76 -31.17 -80.67
N PHE A 327 19.75 -29.85 -80.38
CA PHE A 327 20.20 -28.67 -81.19
C PHE A 327 19.79 -28.52 -82.70
N PRO A 328 19.96 -27.34 -83.36
CA PRO A 328 20.05 -25.93 -82.91
C PRO A 328 19.06 -24.96 -83.63
N VAL A 329 19.21 -23.64 -83.39
CA VAL A 329 18.54 -22.47 -84.01
C VAL A 329 19.07 -22.15 -85.45
N PRO A 330 18.63 -21.12 -86.24
CA PRO A 330 17.65 -20.01 -85.99
C PRO A 330 16.69 -19.64 -87.16
N PHE A 331 15.74 -18.67 -86.96
CA PHE A 331 15.61 -17.40 -87.74
C PHE A 331 14.39 -16.52 -87.33
N ARG A 332 14.60 -15.18 -87.32
CA ARG A 332 13.69 -13.99 -87.34
C ARG A 332 12.26 -14.05 -86.73
N HIS A 333 11.94 -13.23 -85.73
CA HIS A 333 11.56 -11.79 -85.81
C HIS A 333 10.18 -11.48 -86.46
N ASN A 334 9.09 -11.57 -85.69
CA ASN A 334 8.19 -10.45 -85.35
C ASN A 334 7.01 -10.89 -84.44
N MET A 335 6.31 -9.91 -83.87
CA MET A 335 5.12 -10.00 -83.00
C MET A 335 5.35 -10.17 -81.49
N LEU A 336 4.39 -9.65 -80.72
CA LEU A 336 4.45 -9.41 -79.27
C LEU A 336 4.15 -10.68 -78.46
N PRO A 337 4.76 -10.86 -77.27
CA PRO A 337 4.40 -11.94 -76.35
C PRO A 337 3.03 -11.67 -75.68
N PRO A 338 2.18 -12.70 -75.49
CA PRO A 338 0.97 -12.60 -74.67
C PRO A 338 1.32 -12.51 -73.16
N PRO A 339 0.38 -12.06 -72.30
CA PRO A 339 0.60 -12.00 -70.86
C PRO A 339 0.84 -13.39 -70.24
N PRO A 340 1.65 -13.49 -69.17
CA PRO A 340 1.91 -14.75 -68.49
C PRO A 340 0.66 -15.30 -67.78
N PRO A 341 0.52 -16.64 -67.64
CA PRO A 341 -0.54 -17.24 -66.85
C PRO A 341 -0.40 -16.89 -65.35
N PRO A 342 -1.49 -16.90 -64.57
CA PRO A 342 -1.45 -16.56 -63.15
C PRO A 342 -0.59 -17.56 -62.37
N ALA A 343 0.44 -17.05 -61.68
CA ALA A 343 1.20 -17.86 -60.75
C ALA A 343 0.33 -18.18 -59.52
N PHE A 344 0.16 -19.47 -59.23
CA PHE A 344 -0.35 -19.91 -57.94
C PHE A 344 0.73 -19.65 -56.89
N THR A 345 0.69 -18.46 -56.28
CA THR A 345 1.42 -18.18 -55.05
C THR A 345 0.94 -19.13 -53.96
N GLN A 346 1.81 -20.01 -53.47
CA GLN A 346 1.57 -20.64 -52.17
C GLN A 346 1.43 -19.51 -51.13
N PRO A 347 0.46 -19.61 -50.19
CA PRO A 347 0.39 -18.64 -49.11
C PRO A 347 1.67 -18.72 -48.28
N GLU A 348 2.32 -17.57 -48.06
CA GLU A 348 3.46 -17.50 -47.14
C GLU A 348 3.02 -17.99 -45.75
N PRO A 349 3.89 -18.70 -45.01
CA PRO A 349 3.59 -19.04 -43.62
C PRO A 349 3.35 -17.75 -42.83
N PRO A 350 2.34 -17.72 -41.93
CA PRO A 350 1.99 -16.50 -41.22
C PRO A 350 3.22 -15.98 -40.44
N PRO A 351 3.44 -14.65 -40.40
CA PRO A 351 4.57 -14.07 -39.71
C PRO A 351 4.58 -14.51 -38.24
N PRO A 352 5.76 -14.82 -37.67
CA PRO A 352 5.84 -15.32 -36.29
C PRO A 352 5.19 -14.34 -35.32
N PRO A 353 4.49 -14.84 -34.28
CA PRO A 353 3.78 -13.98 -33.34
C PRO A 353 4.74 -12.98 -32.68
N PRO A 354 4.32 -11.72 -32.47
CA PRO A 354 5.19 -10.70 -31.89
C PRO A 354 5.67 -11.14 -30.50
N PRO A 355 6.97 -10.92 -30.17
CA PRO A 355 7.54 -11.42 -28.92
C PRO A 355 6.79 -10.86 -27.69
N PRO A 356 6.57 -11.69 -26.65
CA PRO A 356 5.78 -11.32 -25.50
C PRO A 356 6.40 -10.12 -24.76
N LYS A 357 5.57 -9.13 -24.44
CA LYS A 357 6.00 -7.91 -23.78
C LYS A 357 5.96 -8.08 -22.26
N TYR A 358 7.13 -8.27 -21.66
CA TYR A 358 7.30 -8.38 -20.22
C TYR A 358 7.03 -7.06 -19.45
N PRO A 359 6.63 -7.13 -18.17
CA PRO A 359 6.23 -8.33 -17.44
C PRO A 359 4.88 -8.89 -17.92
N ILE A 360 4.76 -10.21 -17.94
CA ILE A 360 3.50 -10.93 -18.22
C ILE A 360 2.98 -11.61 -16.95
N GLU A 361 1.85 -12.31 -17.04
CA GLU A 361 1.35 -13.14 -15.94
C GLU A 361 2.35 -14.29 -15.63
N ASP A 362 2.59 -14.53 -14.35
CA ASP A 362 3.73 -15.30 -13.84
C ASP A 362 3.65 -16.80 -14.18
N LEU A 363 2.45 -17.39 -14.26
CA LEU A 363 2.23 -18.78 -14.69
C LEU A 363 2.19 -18.93 -16.22
N GLN A 364 2.02 -17.84 -16.97
CA GLN A 364 2.14 -17.83 -18.45
C GLN A 364 3.58 -17.91 -18.96
N LEU A 365 4.58 -17.76 -18.08
CA LEU A 365 5.99 -18.03 -18.36
C LEU A 365 6.25 -19.54 -18.46
N GLU A 366 7.22 -19.91 -19.28
CA GLU A 366 7.71 -21.29 -19.38
C GLU A 366 8.27 -21.78 -18.02
N PRO A 367 7.98 -23.03 -17.60
CA PRO A 367 8.61 -23.65 -16.44
C PRO A 367 10.13 -23.63 -16.53
N ARG A 368 10.81 -23.44 -15.38
CA ARG A 368 12.27 -23.43 -15.29
C ARG A 368 12.76 -24.65 -14.53
N GLU A 369 13.21 -25.66 -15.25
CA GLU A 369 13.68 -26.93 -14.65
C GLU A 369 14.99 -26.75 -13.85
N ASP A 370 15.79 -25.72 -14.15
CA ASP A 370 17.10 -25.49 -13.50
C ASP A 370 17.01 -24.93 -12.07
N TYR A 371 15.85 -24.41 -11.63
CA TYR A 371 15.71 -23.67 -10.37
C TYR A 371 14.51 -24.13 -9.54
N VAL A 372 14.80 -24.78 -8.41
CA VAL A 372 13.83 -25.12 -7.36
C VAL A 372 13.91 -24.06 -6.25
N ARG A 373 12.76 -23.72 -5.64
CA ARG A 373 12.68 -22.79 -4.51
C ARG A 373 13.53 -23.30 -3.32
N PRO A 374 14.23 -22.44 -2.57
CA PRO A 374 14.80 -22.85 -1.28
C PRO A 374 13.72 -23.40 -0.35
N ALA A 375 14.06 -24.45 0.40
CA ALA A 375 13.14 -25.11 1.31
C ALA A 375 12.76 -24.18 2.48
N LEU A 376 11.45 -24.01 2.70
CA LEU A 376 10.91 -23.42 3.93
C LEU A 376 11.24 -24.31 5.13
N LYS A 377 11.58 -23.66 6.25
CA LYS A 377 11.59 -24.23 7.60
C LYS A 377 10.21 -24.07 8.24
N PHE A 378 9.90 -24.90 9.23
CA PHE A 378 8.64 -24.83 9.98
C PHE A 378 8.94 -24.84 11.48
N LEU A 379 8.26 -23.95 12.22
CA LEU A 379 8.43 -23.83 13.67
C LEU A 379 7.51 -24.79 14.45
N CYS A 380 6.48 -25.33 13.81
CA CYS A 380 5.46 -26.17 14.44
C CYS A 380 5.80 -27.68 14.41
N SER A 381 5.10 -28.45 15.25
CA SER A 381 5.20 -29.92 15.30
C SER A 381 4.41 -30.65 14.20
N ASP A 382 3.39 -30.00 13.65
CA ASP A 382 2.46 -30.48 12.60
C ASP A 382 2.61 -29.74 11.25
N PRO A 383 3.81 -29.72 10.62
CA PRO A 383 3.97 -29.13 9.30
C PRO A 383 3.17 -29.92 8.23
N PRO A 384 2.90 -29.32 7.05
CA PRO A 384 2.09 -29.97 6.01
C PRO A 384 2.61 -31.35 5.60
N GLU A 385 1.71 -32.27 5.26
CA GLU A 385 2.09 -33.66 4.94
C GLU A 385 3.14 -33.77 3.82
N GLY A 386 4.11 -34.67 4.02
CA GLY A 386 5.24 -34.89 3.10
C GLY A 386 6.39 -33.90 3.21
N VAL A 387 6.29 -32.87 4.05
CA VAL A 387 7.36 -31.90 4.31
C VAL A 387 8.49 -32.51 5.14
N VAL A 388 9.68 -32.55 4.54
CA VAL A 388 10.96 -32.80 5.23
C VAL A 388 11.79 -31.52 5.16
N ASP A 389 11.70 -30.70 6.20
CA ASP A 389 12.54 -29.53 6.41
C ASP A 389 13.75 -29.85 7.30
N SER A 390 14.64 -28.87 7.48
CA SER A 390 15.83 -28.96 8.35
C SER A 390 15.87 -27.81 9.36
N GLY A 391 14.71 -27.33 9.81
CA GLY A 391 14.58 -26.31 10.85
C GLY A 391 14.61 -26.91 12.26
N ALA A 392 14.86 -26.06 13.24
CA ALA A 392 14.54 -26.38 14.63
C ALA A 392 13.03 -26.18 14.82
N ARG A 393 12.31 -27.28 15.07
CA ARG A 393 10.88 -27.26 15.38
C ARG A 393 10.67 -27.04 16.88
N ASN A 394 9.55 -26.43 17.26
CA ASN A 394 9.07 -26.41 18.63
C ASN A 394 7.90 -27.40 18.75
N ASP A 395 8.09 -28.46 19.54
CA ASP A 395 7.13 -29.56 19.63
C ASP A 395 5.76 -29.14 20.19
N LYS A 396 5.70 -28.01 20.92
CA LYS A 396 4.49 -27.48 21.58
C LYS A 396 3.64 -26.58 20.67
N ILE A 397 4.19 -26.07 19.56
CA ILE A 397 3.48 -25.11 18.70
C ILE A 397 2.82 -25.85 17.53
N LEU A 398 1.52 -25.64 17.36
CA LEU A 398 0.75 -26.14 16.22
C LEU A 398 0.68 -25.10 15.09
N MET A 399 0.55 -25.57 13.84
CA MET A 399 0.46 -24.76 12.63
C MET A 399 -0.71 -23.76 12.71
N LYS A 400 -1.83 -24.17 13.33
CA LYS A 400 -3.00 -23.29 13.56
C LYS A 400 -2.63 -22.02 14.34
N SER A 401 -1.60 -22.08 15.17
CA SER A 401 -1.19 -21.03 16.11
C SER A 401 -0.12 -20.09 15.55
N ILE A 402 0.60 -20.45 14.48
CA ILE A 402 1.70 -19.64 13.93
C ILE A 402 1.21 -18.27 13.44
N GLY A 403 0.06 -18.21 12.75
CA GLY A 403 -0.57 -16.95 12.33
C GLY A 403 -0.92 -16.05 13.52
N PRO A 404 -1.76 -16.52 14.47
CA PRO A 404 -2.07 -15.82 15.73
C PRO A 404 -0.84 -15.33 16.52
N LEU A 405 0.21 -16.16 16.61
CA LEU A 405 1.47 -15.86 17.30
C LEU A 405 2.23 -14.70 16.63
N LEU A 406 2.31 -14.69 15.29
CA LEU A 406 2.92 -13.58 14.54
C LEU A 406 2.08 -12.31 14.59
N GLU A 407 0.75 -12.44 14.55
CA GLU A 407 -0.20 -11.33 14.62
C GLU A 407 -0.16 -10.62 15.99
N THR A 408 -0.18 -11.39 17.09
CA THR A 408 -0.03 -10.87 18.45
C THR A 408 1.33 -10.21 18.66
N TRP A 409 2.44 -10.87 18.33
CA TRP A 409 3.78 -10.30 18.43
C TRP A 409 3.93 -8.97 17.67
N ASN A 410 3.45 -8.93 16.41
CA ASN A 410 3.48 -7.73 15.59
C ASN A 410 2.61 -6.61 16.18
N THR A 411 1.40 -6.93 16.64
CA THR A 411 0.48 -5.93 17.24
C THR A 411 1.09 -5.30 18.48
N LEU A 412 1.71 -6.09 19.35
CA LEU A 412 2.35 -5.61 20.59
C LEU A 412 3.57 -4.72 20.32
N ASN A 413 4.38 -5.05 19.29
CA ASN A 413 5.60 -4.27 18.96
C ASN A 413 5.32 -3.04 18.07
N VAL A 414 4.32 -3.08 17.18
CA VAL A 414 3.91 -1.90 16.37
C VAL A 414 3.21 -0.84 17.23
N TYR A 415 2.42 -1.26 18.21
CA TYR A 415 1.65 -0.36 19.08
C TYR A 415 2.20 -0.31 20.52
N CYS A 416 3.51 -0.54 20.67
CA CYS A 416 4.21 -0.55 21.95
C CYS A 416 3.99 0.75 22.76
N GLU A 417 3.97 1.90 22.08
CA GLU A 417 3.67 3.22 22.68
C GLU A 417 2.25 3.33 23.27
N ILE A 418 1.27 2.59 22.72
CA ILE A 418 -0.12 2.56 23.23
C ILE A 418 -0.18 1.64 24.46
N PHE A 419 0.43 0.46 24.37
CA PHE A 419 0.45 -0.52 25.44
C PHE A 419 1.38 -0.13 26.61
N LYS A 420 2.31 0.81 26.40
CA LYS A 420 3.42 1.10 27.33
C LYS A 420 4.24 -0.16 27.64
N LEU A 421 4.58 -0.86 26.57
CA LEU A 421 5.45 -2.03 26.56
C LEU A 421 6.78 -1.64 25.93
N ASP A 422 7.88 -2.01 26.57
CA ASP A 422 9.17 -2.12 25.89
C ASP A 422 9.08 -3.17 24.74
N SER A 423 9.87 -3.00 23.68
CA SER A 423 9.92 -3.96 22.57
C SER A 423 10.59 -5.27 22.97
N PHE A 424 10.36 -6.34 22.20
CA PHE A 424 10.92 -7.66 22.44
C PHE A 424 11.04 -8.49 21.18
N THR A 425 12.09 -9.33 21.11
CA THR A 425 12.29 -10.21 19.95
C THR A 425 11.18 -11.25 19.84
N PHE A 426 10.94 -11.75 18.63
CA PHE A 426 9.99 -12.85 18.40
C PHE A 426 10.40 -14.12 19.16
N ASP A 427 11.69 -14.42 19.22
CA ASP A 427 12.22 -15.60 19.89
C ASP A 427 12.09 -15.56 21.42
N ASP A 428 12.16 -14.37 22.03
CA ASP A 428 11.97 -14.21 23.47
C ASP A 428 10.48 -14.18 23.84
N PHE A 429 9.60 -13.71 22.94
CA PHE A 429 8.16 -13.86 23.07
C PHE A 429 7.74 -15.33 22.99
N VAL A 430 8.25 -16.09 22.02
CA VAL A 430 8.02 -17.54 21.91
C VAL A 430 8.50 -18.25 23.18
N GLN A 431 9.70 -17.91 23.68
CA GLN A 431 10.22 -18.49 24.92
C GLN A 431 9.35 -18.11 26.14
N ALA A 432 8.89 -16.86 26.26
CA ALA A 432 7.99 -16.44 27.34
C ALA A 432 6.67 -17.22 27.35
N MET A 433 6.04 -17.39 26.19
CA MET A 433 4.80 -18.16 26.05
C MET A 433 4.99 -19.63 26.41
N GLU A 434 6.20 -20.19 26.22
CA GLU A 434 6.55 -21.57 26.53
C GLU A 434 6.91 -21.80 28.01
N VAL A 435 7.69 -20.91 28.64
CA VAL A 435 8.30 -21.16 29.96
C VAL A 435 7.57 -20.51 31.13
N ALA A 436 6.66 -19.57 30.89
CA ALA A 436 5.92 -18.91 31.96
C ALA A 436 5.04 -19.91 32.73
N SER A 437 5.20 -19.95 34.05
CA SER A 437 4.38 -20.74 34.97
C SER A 437 4.35 -20.08 36.36
N THR A 438 3.65 -20.70 37.32
CA THR A 438 3.70 -20.30 38.74
C THR A 438 5.10 -20.44 39.34
N ASP A 439 5.83 -21.50 38.98
CA ASP A 439 7.23 -21.72 39.40
C ASP A 439 8.24 -20.82 38.66
N THR A 440 7.94 -20.46 37.40
CA THR A 440 8.81 -19.64 36.53
C THR A 440 8.08 -18.35 36.13
N PRO A 441 8.01 -17.35 37.03
CA PRO A 441 7.35 -16.09 36.74
C PRO A 441 8.13 -15.31 35.67
N CYS A 442 7.50 -15.06 34.52
CA CYS A 442 8.09 -14.33 33.40
C CYS A 442 7.47 -12.93 33.29
N GLN A 443 8.28 -11.89 33.51
CA GLN A 443 7.81 -10.50 33.44
C GLN A 443 7.20 -10.16 32.08
N LEU A 444 7.82 -10.60 30.97
CA LEU A 444 7.28 -10.39 29.62
C LEU A 444 5.87 -10.96 29.47
N PHE A 445 5.62 -12.17 30.01
CA PHE A 445 4.32 -12.83 29.94
C PHE A 445 3.24 -12.10 30.75
N THR A 446 3.54 -11.66 31.98
CA THR A 446 2.57 -10.89 32.79
C THR A 446 2.31 -9.52 32.19
N GLU A 447 3.36 -8.80 31.76
CA GLU A 447 3.24 -7.42 31.28
C GLU A 447 2.40 -7.31 30.00
N ILE A 448 2.56 -8.22 29.03
CA ILE A 448 1.75 -8.18 27.81
C ILE A 448 0.25 -8.37 28.09
N HIS A 449 -0.14 -9.30 28.96
CA HIS A 449 -1.55 -9.52 29.28
C HIS A 449 -2.13 -8.32 30.04
N CYS A 450 -1.44 -7.83 31.07
CA CYS A 450 -1.90 -6.66 31.86
C CYS A 450 -1.96 -5.37 31.03
N ALA A 451 -0.97 -5.12 30.16
CA ALA A 451 -0.94 -3.94 29.29
C ALA A 451 -2.08 -3.94 28.26
N VAL A 452 -2.40 -5.11 27.70
CA VAL A 452 -3.49 -5.30 26.75
C VAL A 452 -4.85 -5.15 27.46
N LEU A 453 -5.07 -5.85 28.57
CA LEU A 453 -6.30 -5.76 29.38
C LEU A 453 -6.65 -4.31 29.78
N LYS A 454 -5.65 -3.47 30.12
CA LYS A 454 -5.87 -2.06 30.49
C LYS A 454 -6.60 -1.21 29.45
N HIS A 455 -6.61 -1.58 28.17
CA HIS A 455 -7.30 -0.86 27.10
C HIS A 455 -8.76 -1.29 26.90
N ILE A 456 -9.19 -2.38 27.53
CA ILE A 456 -10.58 -2.88 27.46
C ILE A 456 -11.51 -1.99 28.30
N VAL A 457 -11.08 -1.58 29.50
CA VAL A 457 -11.79 -0.66 30.41
C VAL A 457 -10.81 0.43 30.86
N SER A 458 -11.21 1.71 30.75
CA SER A 458 -10.36 2.83 31.20
C SER A 458 -10.14 2.80 32.72
N ALA A 459 -9.11 3.48 33.22
CA ALA A 459 -8.89 3.50 34.68
C ALA A 459 -10.02 4.23 35.40
N GLU A 460 -10.20 3.97 36.70
CA GLU A 460 -11.13 4.69 37.55
C GLU A 460 -10.95 6.22 37.46
N ALA A 461 -9.69 6.69 37.45
CA ALA A 461 -9.34 8.11 37.31
C ALA A 461 -9.81 8.74 35.99
N ASP A 462 -9.96 7.94 34.92
CA ASP A 462 -10.47 8.35 33.60
C ASP A 462 -11.99 8.15 33.47
N GLY A 463 -12.65 7.73 34.55
CA GLY A 463 -14.10 7.51 34.62
C GLY A 463 -14.56 6.07 34.33
N GLY A 464 -13.64 5.09 34.31
CA GLY A 464 -13.97 3.65 34.39
C GLY A 464 -14.85 3.06 33.28
N LYS A 465 -14.70 3.51 32.03
CA LYS A 465 -15.60 3.11 30.92
C LYS A 465 -15.03 1.97 30.10
N LEU A 466 -15.88 1.00 29.78
CA LEU A 466 -15.64 0.00 28.74
C LEU A 466 -15.37 0.70 27.39
N GLN A 467 -14.32 0.28 26.68
CA GLN A 467 -13.87 0.86 25.40
C GLN A 467 -14.11 -0.03 24.19
N VAL A 468 -14.42 -1.31 24.43
CA VAL A 468 -14.73 -2.34 23.43
C VAL A 468 -16.23 -2.61 23.37
N THR A 469 -16.68 -3.37 22.38
CA THR A 469 -18.05 -3.94 22.37
C THR A 469 -17.97 -5.38 22.84
N LEU A 470 -18.80 -5.76 23.80
CA LEU A 470 -18.97 -7.13 24.29
C LEU A 470 -20.43 -7.55 24.03
N PRO A 471 -20.74 -8.86 24.04
CA PRO A 471 -22.12 -9.31 24.18
C PRO A 471 -22.74 -8.75 25.45
N ASP A 472 -24.01 -8.40 25.40
CA ASP A 472 -24.81 -8.25 26.61
C ASP A 472 -24.83 -9.62 27.32
N LEU A 473 -24.72 -9.62 28.64
CA LEU A 473 -25.08 -10.81 29.41
C LEU A 473 -26.60 -10.85 29.41
N ASP A 474 -27.19 -11.97 29.01
CA ASP A 474 -28.55 -12.28 29.43
C ASP A 474 -28.52 -12.30 30.97
N GLU A 475 -29.16 -11.32 31.59
CA GLU A 475 -29.51 -11.38 33.01
C GLU A 475 -30.41 -12.61 33.15
N GLU A 476 -29.90 -13.67 33.79
CA GLU A 476 -30.71 -14.85 34.10
C GLU A 476 -31.89 -14.36 34.95
N ASP A 477 -33.13 -14.72 34.57
CA ASP A 477 -34.34 -14.19 35.20
C ASP A 477 -34.29 -14.39 36.73
N GLU A 478 -33.87 -13.37 37.48
CA GLU A 478 -33.96 -13.37 38.94
C GLU A 478 -35.46 -13.48 39.28
N GLU A 479 -35.85 -14.58 39.91
CA GLU A 479 -37.23 -14.77 40.39
C GLU A 479 -37.46 -13.80 41.55
N ASP A 480 -37.89 -12.58 41.22
CA ASP A 480 -38.29 -11.50 42.14
C ASP A 480 -39.48 -11.96 43.04
N GLU A 481 -39.19 -12.78 44.06
CA GLU A 481 -40.08 -13.09 45.18
C GLU A 481 -40.22 -11.89 46.15
N ASP A 482 -40.57 -10.71 45.63
CA ASP A 482 -40.77 -9.50 46.45
C ASP A 482 -42.28 -9.33 46.80
N GLU A 483 -42.68 -9.95 47.92
CA GLU A 483 -43.99 -9.70 48.55
C GLU A 483 -44.04 -8.30 49.20
N GLU A 484 -44.71 -7.32 48.59
CA GLU A 484 -45.33 -6.23 49.35
C GLU A 484 -46.86 -6.20 49.22
N GLN A 485 -47.52 -6.08 50.38
CA GLN A 485 -48.96 -6.25 50.54
C GLN A 485 -49.69 -4.90 50.54
N ASP A 486 -50.90 -4.85 49.97
CA ASP A 486 -51.94 -3.98 50.54
C ASP A 486 -53.31 -4.69 50.65
N SER A 487 -53.91 -4.45 51.81
CA SER A 487 -55.14 -4.90 52.45
C SER A 487 -56.33 -5.44 51.61
N SER A 488 -56.80 -6.65 51.97
CA SER A 488 -58.06 -6.90 52.72
C SER A 488 -58.83 -8.18 52.35
N MET A 489 -59.60 -8.72 53.32
CA MET A 489 -60.40 -9.96 53.27
C MET A 489 -61.62 -9.83 54.22
N PRO A 490 -62.65 -10.71 54.20
CA PRO A 490 -63.29 -11.39 53.05
C PRO A 490 -64.85 -11.50 53.14
N THR A 491 -65.50 -12.07 52.11
CA THR A 491 -66.86 -12.72 52.14
C THR A 491 -68.12 -11.86 52.41
N PRO A 492 -69.37 -12.29 52.07
CA PRO A 492 -69.81 -13.64 51.67
C PRO A 492 -70.60 -13.78 50.34
N GLU A 493 -70.90 -15.05 50.03
CA GLU A 493 -71.76 -15.67 48.99
C GLU A 493 -73.24 -15.19 48.95
N PRO A 494 -74.05 -15.44 47.87
CA PRO A 494 -74.23 -16.76 47.23
C PRO A 494 -74.43 -16.83 45.68
N GLU A 495 -74.66 -18.06 45.19
CA GLU A 495 -74.86 -18.49 43.80
C GLU A 495 -76.00 -17.80 43.02
N PRO A 496 -75.94 -17.90 41.67
CA PRO A 496 -77.11 -18.39 40.91
C PRO A 496 -76.83 -19.50 39.88
N GLU A 497 -77.88 -20.26 39.56
CA GLU A 497 -77.90 -21.52 38.77
C GLU A 497 -77.49 -21.46 37.27
N PRO A 498 -77.09 -22.61 36.67
CA PRO A 498 -76.48 -22.69 35.33
C PRO A 498 -77.47 -22.70 34.15
N LYS A 499 -77.00 -22.26 32.97
CA LYS A 499 -77.69 -22.36 31.67
C LYS A 499 -76.77 -22.89 30.56
N PRO A 500 -77.32 -23.45 29.46
CA PRO A 500 -76.93 -24.81 29.06
C PRO A 500 -75.85 -24.92 27.99
N ALA A 501 -75.33 -26.14 27.84
CA ALA A 501 -74.29 -26.53 26.88
C ALA A 501 -74.65 -26.21 25.41
N GLY A 502 -74.09 -25.12 24.89
CA GLY A 502 -73.95 -24.90 23.46
C GLY A 502 -72.92 -25.87 22.89
N ARG A 503 -73.27 -26.60 21.81
CA ARG A 503 -72.39 -27.59 21.16
C ARG A 503 -70.97 -27.04 20.95
N ALA A 504 -69.97 -27.72 21.51
CA ALA A 504 -68.58 -27.58 21.09
C ALA A 504 -68.51 -27.82 19.58
N THR A 505 -68.11 -26.79 18.83
CA THR A 505 -67.93 -26.92 17.38
C THR A 505 -66.65 -27.70 17.11
N ARG A 506 -66.60 -28.42 15.99
CA ARG A 506 -65.45 -29.28 15.65
C ARG A 506 -64.11 -28.53 15.62
N SER A 507 -64.16 -27.21 15.43
CA SER A 507 -63.04 -26.26 15.52
C SER A 507 -62.53 -25.98 16.94
N SER A 508 -63.38 -25.98 17.99
CA SER A 508 -62.90 -25.72 19.36
C SER A 508 -62.16 -26.94 19.92
N LEU A 509 -62.66 -28.14 19.64
CA LEU A 509 -61.94 -29.38 19.95
C LEU A 509 -60.63 -29.46 19.17
N ALA A 510 -60.62 -29.19 17.86
CA ALA A 510 -59.39 -29.18 17.07
C ALA A 510 -58.36 -28.13 17.55
N LYS A 511 -58.80 -26.98 18.09
CA LYS A 511 -57.87 -25.98 18.67
C LYS A 511 -57.28 -26.47 20.00
N LEU A 512 -58.10 -27.01 20.90
CA LEU A 512 -57.63 -27.59 22.16
C LEU A 512 -56.74 -28.82 21.94
N GLU A 513 -57.04 -29.64 20.92
CA GLU A 513 -56.24 -30.79 20.53
C GLU A 513 -54.91 -30.36 19.90
N ALA A 514 -54.89 -29.31 19.08
CA ALA A 514 -53.65 -28.70 18.57
C ALA A 514 -52.82 -28.02 19.67
N GLU A 515 -53.45 -27.33 20.64
CA GLU A 515 -52.77 -26.76 21.81
C GLU A 515 -52.22 -27.85 22.73
N ARG A 516 -52.97 -28.94 22.95
CA ARG A 516 -52.45 -30.08 23.72
C ARG A 516 -51.32 -30.80 22.99
N ILE A 517 -51.43 -31.07 21.68
CA ILE A 517 -50.34 -31.65 20.89
C ILE A 517 -49.12 -30.73 20.87
N LYS A 518 -49.30 -29.40 20.86
CA LYS A 518 -48.17 -28.45 20.93
C LYS A 518 -47.53 -28.43 22.33
N ALA A 519 -48.31 -28.56 23.40
CA ALA A 519 -47.81 -28.69 24.76
C ALA A 519 -47.13 -30.06 24.99
N GLU A 520 -47.67 -31.13 24.42
CA GLU A 520 -47.16 -32.51 24.46
C GLU A 520 -45.86 -32.62 23.64
N ALA A 521 -45.75 -31.91 22.52
CA ALA A 521 -44.50 -31.74 21.76
C ALA A 521 -43.46 -30.89 22.50
N ALA A 522 -43.86 -29.76 23.11
CA ALA A 522 -42.95 -28.93 23.91
C ALA A 522 -42.48 -29.63 25.20
N ALA A 523 -43.32 -30.50 25.78
CA ALA A 523 -42.93 -31.40 26.87
C ALA A 523 -41.94 -32.46 26.37
N ALA A 524 -42.17 -33.07 25.20
CA ALA A 524 -41.25 -34.02 24.60
C ALA A 524 -39.91 -33.38 24.15
N GLU A 525 -39.88 -32.09 23.80
CA GLU A 525 -38.63 -31.35 23.61
C GLU A 525 -37.87 -31.16 24.94
N ARG A 526 -38.58 -30.92 26.05
CA ARG A 526 -38.00 -30.80 27.40
C ARG A 526 -37.57 -32.13 28.02
N GLU A 527 -38.26 -33.24 27.73
CA GLU A 527 -37.82 -34.60 28.09
C GLU A 527 -36.75 -35.14 27.12
N GLY A 528 -36.55 -34.48 25.97
CA GLY A 528 -35.56 -34.85 24.95
C GLY A 528 -34.18 -34.20 25.15
N THR A 529 -34.07 -33.14 25.94
CA THR A 529 -32.78 -32.54 26.31
C THR A 529 -32.07 -33.37 27.38
N PRO A 530 -30.85 -33.88 27.13
CA PRO A 530 -30.02 -34.43 28.20
C PRO A 530 -29.65 -33.32 29.20
N GLU A 531 -29.34 -33.70 30.44
CA GLU A 531 -28.87 -32.78 31.48
C GLU A 531 -27.71 -31.92 30.95
N PRO A 532 -27.69 -30.59 31.19
CA PRO A 532 -26.65 -29.72 30.67
C PRO A 532 -25.31 -30.09 31.31
N THR A 533 -24.44 -30.74 30.54
CA THR A 533 -23.09 -31.10 30.97
C THR A 533 -22.28 -29.82 31.21
N VAL A 534 -22.14 -29.43 32.47
CA VAL A 534 -21.39 -28.23 32.90
C VAL A 534 -19.95 -28.34 32.40
N LYS A 535 -19.62 -27.58 31.35
CA LYS A 535 -18.31 -27.66 30.68
C LYS A 535 -17.20 -26.97 31.47
N HIS A 536 -17.56 -25.97 32.26
CA HIS A 536 -16.67 -25.15 33.08
C HIS A 536 -17.47 -24.55 34.25
N ARG A 537 -16.77 -24.11 35.29
CA ARG A 537 -17.33 -23.43 36.47
C ARG A 537 -17.02 -21.93 36.46
N ALA A 538 -17.04 -21.32 35.28
CA ALA A 538 -16.79 -19.88 35.15
C ALA A 538 -17.83 -19.03 35.92
N PRO A 539 -19.14 -19.36 35.95
CA PRO A 539 -20.10 -18.66 36.82
C PRO A 539 -19.73 -18.77 38.30
N ASP A 540 -19.44 -19.98 38.79
CA ASP A 540 -19.07 -20.25 40.19
C ASP A 540 -17.90 -19.37 40.68
N VAL A 541 -16.88 -19.12 39.82
CA VAL A 541 -15.69 -18.32 40.18
C VAL A 541 -15.89 -16.81 40.01
N LEU A 542 -16.98 -16.40 39.36
CA LEU A 542 -17.31 -15.00 39.05
C LEU A 542 -18.43 -14.43 39.91
N ALA A 543 -19.19 -15.26 40.65
CA ALA A 543 -20.33 -14.83 41.47
C ALA A 543 -20.01 -13.67 42.45
N ASP A 544 -18.86 -13.74 43.13
CA ASP A 544 -18.37 -12.67 44.02
C ASP A 544 -17.32 -11.74 43.34
N PHE A 545 -17.18 -11.78 42.01
CA PHE A 545 -16.08 -11.10 41.28
C PHE A 545 -16.54 -10.37 40.01
N ASP A 546 -16.91 -9.09 40.18
CA ASP A 546 -17.03 -8.15 39.06
C ASP A 546 -15.64 -7.90 38.41
N TRP A 547 -15.42 -8.54 37.27
CA TRP A 547 -14.17 -8.42 36.52
C TRP A 547 -13.96 -7.02 35.90
N ILE A 548 -15.03 -6.27 35.63
CA ILE A 548 -15.00 -4.93 35.03
C ILE A 548 -14.53 -3.92 36.08
N GLU A 549 -15.08 -3.96 37.29
CA GLU A 549 -14.65 -3.12 38.41
C GLU A 549 -13.22 -3.46 38.86
N ASN A 550 -12.86 -4.75 38.95
CA ASN A 550 -11.49 -5.17 39.26
C ASN A 550 -10.49 -4.68 38.19
N LEU A 551 -10.85 -4.74 36.91
CA LEU A 551 -10.04 -4.22 35.82
C LEU A 551 -9.94 -2.69 35.84
N LYS A 552 -11.04 -1.96 36.09
CA LYS A 552 -11.09 -0.50 36.27
C LYS A 552 -10.18 -0.02 37.41
N GLN A 553 -10.15 -0.77 38.51
CA GLN A 553 -9.30 -0.54 39.69
C GLN A 553 -7.86 -1.04 39.50
N ARG A 554 -7.56 -1.76 38.40
CA ARG A 554 -6.23 -2.29 38.04
C ARG A 554 -5.71 -3.37 39.01
N GLN A 555 -6.60 -4.17 39.59
CA GLN A 555 -6.26 -5.25 40.54
C GLN A 555 -5.66 -6.48 39.85
N PHE A 556 -4.42 -6.38 39.35
CA PHE A 556 -3.79 -7.45 38.56
C PHE A 556 -2.99 -8.48 39.36
N LYS A 557 -2.54 -8.16 40.58
CA LYS A 557 -1.68 -9.04 41.38
C LYS A 557 -2.32 -10.37 41.74
N ASP A 558 -1.48 -11.36 42.04
CA ASP A 558 -1.85 -12.59 42.75
C ASP A 558 -3.06 -13.35 42.18
N GLY A 559 -3.12 -13.56 40.86
CA GLY A 559 -4.27 -14.23 40.21
C GLY A 559 -5.36 -13.28 39.69
N GLY A 560 -5.20 -11.95 39.87
CA GLY A 560 -6.21 -10.96 39.52
C GLY A 560 -6.39 -10.74 38.02
N TRP A 561 -5.29 -10.68 37.25
CA TRP A 561 -5.40 -10.56 35.79
C TRP A 561 -5.88 -11.86 35.14
N GLU A 562 -5.55 -13.01 35.73
CA GLU A 562 -6.01 -14.33 35.31
C GLU A 562 -7.52 -14.51 35.55
N LEU A 563 -8.07 -14.03 36.66
CA LEU A 563 -9.53 -13.96 36.88
C LEU A 563 -10.22 -12.98 35.92
N ILE A 564 -9.61 -11.82 35.64
CA ILE A 564 -10.12 -10.86 34.64
C ILE A 564 -10.19 -11.51 33.25
N MET A 565 -9.21 -12.34 32.87
CA MET A 565 -9.25 -13.14 31.64
C MET A 565 -10.42 -14.13 31.64
N VAL A 566 -10.72 -14.81 32.75
CA VAL A 566 -11.87 -15.71 32.86
C VAL A 566 -13.19 -14.96 32.71
N GLY A 567 -13.37 -13.84 33.40
CA GLY A 567 -14.58 -13.00 33.30
C GLY A 567 -14.85 -12.50 31.89
N LEU A 568 -13.81 -11.98 31.24
CA LEU A 568 -13.87 -11.56 29.84
C LEU A 568 -14.18 -12.73 28.89
N LEU A 569 -13.48 -13.86 29.01
CA LEU A 569 -13.73 -15.04 28.16
C LEU A 569 -15.14 -15.60 28.36
N HIS A 570 -15.71 -15.54 29.56
CA HIS A 570 -17.09 -15.97 29.81
C HIS A 570 -18.13 -15.06 29.14
N GLN A 571 -17.96 -13.73 29.22
CA GLN A 571 -18.85 -12.81 28.50
C GLN A 571 -18.71 -12.93 26.97
N LEU A 572 -17.50 -13.20 26.47
CA LEU A 572 -17.26 -13.44 25.04
C LEU A 572 -17.81 -14.80 24.55
N SER A 573 -17.94 -15.82 25.41
CA SER A 573 -18.50 -17.12 24.99
C SER A 573 -19.97 -17.03 24.57
N LYS A 574 -20.65 -15.94 24.95
CA LYS A 574 -22.01 -15.57 24.52
C LYS A 574 -22.09 -15.08 23.06
N ASP A 575 -21.00 -14.64 22.40
CA ASP A 575 -21.00 -14.40 20.93
C ASP A 575 -20.88 -15.73 20.18
N PRO A 576 -21.86 -16.14 19.35
CA PRO A 576 -21.80 -17.37 18.54
C PRO A 576 -20.56 -17.50 17.63
N ARG A 577 -19.80 -16.43 17.40
CA ARG A 577 -18.51 -16.44 16.67
C ARG A 577 -17.31 -16.81 17.52
N GLN A 578 -17.39 -16.63 18.84
CA GLN A 578 -16.28 -16.84 19.77
C GLN A 578 -16.55 -17.98 20.76
N THR A 579 -17.81 -18.39 20.95
CA THR A 579 -18.24 -19.51 21.80
C THR A 579 -17.29 -20.71 21.76
N GLU A 580 -16.99 -21.29 20.59
CA GLU A 580 -16.18 -22.52 20.49
C GLU A 580 -14.79 -22.38 21.14
N VAL A 581 -14.10 -21.26 20.90
CA VAL A 581 -12.74 -21.01 21.41
C VAL A 581 -12.77 -20.57 22.88
N CYS A 582 -13.74 -19.73 23.26
CA CYS A 582 -13.91 -19.31 24.65
C CYS A 582 -14.29 -20.48 25.56
N GLU A 583 -15.18 -21.37 25.13
CA GLU A 583 -15.56 -22.57 25.88
C GLU A 583 -14.41 -23.59 25.98
N GLU A 584 -13.58 -23.76 24.93
CA GLU A 584 -12.35 -24.57 25.00
C GLU A 584 -11.37 -24.02 26.05
N LEU A 585 -11.18 -22.69 26.11
CA LEU A 585 -10.34 -22.03 27.09
C LEU A 585 -10.89 -22.13 28.51
N LEU A 586 -12.17 -21.81 28.72
CA LEU A 586 -12.82 -21.84 30.04
C LEU A 586 -12.86 -23.27 30.62
N GLY A 587 -13.08 -24.29 29.78
CA GLY A 587 -12.99 -25.70 30.16
C GLY A 587 -11.58 -26.18 30.55
N LYS A 588 -10.54 -25.35 30.36
CA LYS A 588 -9.18 -25.57 30.89
C LYS A 588 -8.84 -24.66 32.06
N LEU A 589 -9.33 -23.42 32.07
CA LEU A 589 -9.06 -22.45 33.14
C LEU A 589 -9.90 -22.69 34.40
N VAL A 590 -11.15 -23.16 34.25
CA VAL A 590 -12.07 -23.46 35.35
C VAL A 590 -12.78 -24.81 35.11
N PRO A 591 -12.04 -25.94 35.11
CA PRO A 591 -12.59 -27.26 34.81
C PRO A 591 -13.63 -27.71 35.86
N PRO A 592 -14.65 -28.50 35.45
CA PRO A 592 -15.79 -28.83 36.32
C PRO A 592 -15.45 -29.79 37.47
N ASP A 593 -14.31 -30.48 37.41
CA ASP A 593 -13.85 -31.44 38.41
C ASP A 593 -13.05 -30.83 39.58
N ILE A 594 -12.73 -29.52 39.52
CA ILE A 594 -11.88 -28.84 40.52
C ILE A 594 -12.67 -27.70 41.18
N GLU A 595 -12.41 -27.45 42.46
CA GLU A 595 -13.01 -26.31 43.18
C GLU A 595 -12.53 -24.97 42.57
N PRO A 596 -13.47 -24.10 42.15
CA PRO A 596 -13.15 -22.81 41.52
C PRO A 596 -12.56 -21.85 42.57
N SER A 597 -11.33 -21.39 42.35
CA SER A 597 -10.68 -20.39 43.19
C SER A 597 -9.68 -19.55 42.42
N ARG A 598 -9.32 -18.39 42.97
CA ARG A 598 -8.28 -17.49 42.42
C ARG A 598 -6.92 -18.17 42.25
N GLU A 599 -6.56 -19.04 43.20
CA GLU A 599 -5.31 -19.81 43.16
C GLU A 599 -5.42 -20.93 42.10
N THR A 600 -6.57 -21.62 42.03
CA THR A 600 -6.86 -22.62 40.99
C THR A 600 -6.70 -22.01 39.58
N VAL A 601 -7.32 -20.86 39.32
CA VAL A 601 -7.28 -20.20 38.00
C VAL A 601 -5.86 -19.76 37.63
N ARG A 602 -5.10 -19.24 38.59
CA ARG A 602 -3.68 -18.88 38.42
C ARG A 602 -2.82 -20.10 38.07
N GLU A 603 -3.04 -21.24 38.74
CA GLU A 603 -2.35 -22.50 38.43
C GLU A 603 -2.78 -23.07 37.07
N GLN A 604 -4.06 -23.03 36.71
CA GLN A 604 -4.51 -23.52 35.40
C GLN A 604 -3.97 -22.65 34.26
N TYR A 605 -3.96 -21.31 34.38
CA TYR A 605 -3.32 -20.44 33.38
C TYR A 605 -1.80 -20.70 33.30
N GLY A 606 -1.16 -20.90 34.46
CA GLY A 606 0.25 -21.27 34.58
C GLY A 606 0.62 -22.64 33.97
N ASN A 607 -0.36 -23.54 33.78
CA ASN A 607 -0.21 -24.85 33.15
C ASN A 607 -0.89 -24.97 31.77
N LEU A 608 -1.55 -23.91 31.29
CA LEU A 608 -2.31 -23.90 30.03
C LEU A 608 -1.41 -24.21 28.83
N ASP A 609 -1.92 -24.99 27.86
CA ASP A 609 -1.18 -25.30 26.64
C ASP A 609 -0.77 -24.03 25.85
N MET A 610 0.40 -24.09 25.19
CA MET A 610 0.98 -22.97 24.47
C MET A 610 0.06 -22.41 23.38
N ASN A 611 -0.69 -23.27 22.68
CA ASN A 611 -1.62 -22.87 21.62
C ASN A 611 -2.86 -22.17 22.18
N LEU A 612 -3.32 -22.60 23.36
CA LEU A 612 -4.41 -21.98 24.10
C LEU A 612 -4.00 -20.62 24.68
N ARG A 613 -2.77 -20.49 25.22
CA ARG A 613 -2.19 -19.18 25.62
C ARG A 613 -2.16 -18.20 24.44
N ILE A 614 -1.70 -18.66 23.28
CA ILE A 614 -1.67 -17.84 22.04
C ILE A 614 -3.09 -17.42 21.64
N SER A 615 -4.07 -18.33 21.72
CA SER A 615 -5.47 -18.03 21.38
C SER A 615 -6.10 -17.01 22.34
N ALA A 616 -5.89 -17.17 23.65
CA ALA A 616 -6.36 -16.22 24.67
C ALA A 616 -5.78 -14.82 24.46
N LEU A 617 -4.47 -14.71 24.19
CA LEU A 617 -3.79 -13.45 23.87
C LEU A 617 -4.27 -12.84 22.54
N GLN A 618 -4.55 -13.65 21.52
CA GLN A 618 -5.08 -13.15 20.24
C GLN A 618 -6.48 -12.55 20.41
N ILE A 619 -7.37 -13.18 21.18
CA ILE A 619 -8.73 -12.66 21.45
C ILE A 619 -8.67 -11.25 22.03
N ILE A 620 -7.85 -11.04 23.07
CA ILE A 620 -7.76 -9.73 23.73
C ILE A 620 -7.05 -8.67 22.88
N CYS A 621 -6.07 -9.05 22.05
CA CYS A 621 -5.47 -8.15 21.05
C CYS A 621 -6.50 -7.73 19.97
N MET A 622 -7.34 -8.66 19.50
CA MET A 622 -8.35 -8.39 18.48
C MET A 622 -9.43 -7.40 18.95
N LEU A 623 -9.88 -7.48 20.20
CA LEU A 623 -10.86 -6.54 20.77
C LEU A 623 -10.35 -5.09 20.77
N ILE A 624 -9.04 -4.89 20.95
CA ILE A 624 -8.45 -3.54 21.08
C ILE A 624 -8.36 -2.80 19.75
N ALA A 625 -8.37 -3.53 18.62
CA ALA A 625 -8.31 -2.94 17.28
C ALA A 625 -9.41 -1.90 17.02
N ASP A 626 -10.62 -2.12 17.56
CA ASP A 626 -11.76 -1.21 17.40
C ASP A 626 -11.81 -0.07 18.45
N THR A 627 -10.92 -0.05 19.44
CA THR A 627 -10.90 0.99 20.48
C THR A 627 -10.62 2.39 19.94
N LYS A 628 -11.01 3.41 20.71
CA LYS A 628 -10.74 4.81 20.38
C LYS A 628 -9.25 5.16 20.50
N ALA A 629 -8.52 4.51 21.43
CA ALA A 629 -7.08 4.72 21.61
C ALA A 629 -6.30 4.23 20.38
N MET A 630 -6.55 2.98 19.95
CA MET A 630 -5.92 2.39 18.76
C MET A 630 -6.19 3.21 17.50
N ARG A 631 -7.46 3.56 17.26
CA ARG A 631 -7.84 4.37 16.08
C ARG A 631 -7.30 5.79 16.13
N GLY A 632 -7.27 6.43 17.29
CA GLY A 632 -6.68 7.76 17.48
C GLY A 632 -5.20 7.80 17.13
N HIS A 633 -4.41 6.85 17.65
CA HIS A 633 -2.98 6.74 17.33
C HIS A 633 -2.74 6.48 15.84
N ILE A 634 -3.54 5.62 15.19
CA ILE A 634 -3.44 5.38 13.72
C ILE A 634 -3.76 6.66 12.92
N GLU A 635 -4.71 7.48 13.38
CA GLU A 635 -5.02 8.78 12.78
C GLU A 635 -3.88 9.80 13.01
N GLU A 636 -3.29 9.86 14.21
CA GLU A 636 -2.12 10.69 14.53
C GLU A 636 -0.89 10.31 13.69
N CYS A 637 -0.58 9.02 13.55
CA CYS A 637 0.48 8.53 12.66
C CYS A 637 0.21 8.89 11.18
N ALA A 638 -1.05 8.93 10.74
CA ALA A 638 -1.41 9.38 9.40
C ALA A 638 -1.19 10.90 9.21
N GLU A 639 -1.33 11.70 10.27
CA GLU A 639 -0.98 13.12 10.28
C GLU A 639 0.54 13.36 10.32
N THR A 640 1.30 12.63 11.15
CA THR A 640 2.79 12.75 11.19
C THR A 640 3.42 12.32 9.88
N MET A 641 2.97 11.21 9.28
CA MET A 641 3.32 10.83 7.90
C MET A 641 3.04 11.95 6.89
N THR A 642 2.03 12.78 7.13
CA THR A 642 1.68 13.92 6.27
C THR A 642 2.50 15.18 6.59
N GLY A 643 3.15 15.26 7.76
CA GLY A 643 4.27 16.15 8.05
C GLY A 643 5.52 15.73 7.29
N TYR A 644 6.04 14.53 7.57
CA TYR A 644 7.23 13.94 6.94
C TYR A 644 7.19 13.97 5.40
N ARG A 645 6.03 13.72 4.77
CA ARG A 645 5.87 13.86 3.30
C ARG A 645 6.14 15.27 2.77
N LYS A 646 5.88 16.33 3.55
CA LYS A 646 6.20 17.73 3.16
C LYS A 646 7.70 17.98 3.31
N GLU A 647 8.28 17.61 4.44
CA GLU A 647 9.71 17.79 4.73
C GLU A 647 10.57 17.02 3.72
N LYS A 648 10.19 15.80 3.36
CA LYS A 648 10.81 15.04 2.26
C LYS A 648 10.76 15.80 0.93
N ILE A 649 9.63 16.45 0.59
CA ILE A 649 9.49 17.24 -0.65
C ILE A 649 10.40 18.49 -0.59
N GLU A 650 10.55 19.11 0.57
CA GLU A 650 11.43 20.26 0.77
C GLU A 650 12.91 19.86 0.67
N TRP A 651 13.34 18.77 1.31
CA TRP A 651 14.70 18.23 1.14
C TRP A 651 14.97 17.75 -0.29
N GLN A 652 14.01 17.12 -0.98
CA GLN A 652 14.13 16.78 -2.40
C GLN A 652 14.27 18.02 -3.29
N ARG A 653 13.58 19.12 -2.96
CA ARG A 653 13.73 20.41 -3.64
C ARG A 653 15.10 21.03 -3.39
N ASN A 654 15.58 21.00 -2.14
CA ASN A 654 16.91 21.51 -1.75
C ASN A 654 18.02 20.72 -2.45
N ARG A 655 17.94 19.38 -2.44
CA ARG A 655 18.82 18.47 -3.19
C ARG A 655 18.83 18.81 -4.69
N LYS A 656 17.64 18.97 -5.30
CA LYS A 656 17.55 19.31 -6.73
C LYS A 656 18.20 20.66 -7.05
N GLN A 657 17.96 21.68 -6.23
CA GLN A 657 18.59 23.00 -6.39
C GLN A 657 20.12 22.89 -6.24
N ALA A 658 20.61 22.17 -5.24
CA ALA A 658 22.04 21.98 -5.04
C ALA A 658 22.72 21.23 -6.20
N ILE A 659 22.06 20.25 -6.81
CA ILE A 659 22.52 19.57 -8.04
C ILE A 659 22.56 20.53 -9.24
N GLU A 660 21.61 21.46 -9.34
CA GLU A 660 21.57 22.48 -10.40
C GLU A 660 22.69 23.52 -10.22
N ASP A 661 22.88 24.02 -9.00
CA ASP A 661 24.00 24.89 -8.61
C ASP A 661 25.36 24.21 -8.85
N LEU A 662 25.48 22.91 -8.54
CA LEU A 662 26.69 22.11 -8.75
C LEU A 662 27.04 21.97 -10.23
N LYS A 663 26.05 21.89 -11.13
CA LYS A 663 26.28 21.90 -12.58
C LYS A 663 26.84 23.26 -13.01
N VAL A 664 26.22 24.36 -12.58
CA VAL A 664 26.71 25.72 -12.87
C VAL A 664 28.15 25.93 -12.38
N LEU A 665 28.49 25.43 -11.19
CA LEU A 665 29.86 25.49 -10.66
C LEU A 665 30.83 24.59 -11.43
N ASN A 666 30.42 23.38 -11.85
CA ASN A 666 31.27 22.52 -12.67
C ASN A 666 31.48 23.06 -14.09
N ASP A 667 30.50 23.76 -14.67
CA ASP A 667 30.68 24.43 -15.96
C ASP A 667 31.57 25.68 -15.81
N GLN A 668 31.47 26.42 -14.69
CA GLN A 668 32.47 27.45 -14.34
C GLN A 668 33.88 26.85 -14.15
N ARG A 669 34.01 25.67 -13.53
CA ARG A 669 35.28 24.95 -13.39
C ARG A 669 35.88 24.61 -14.76
N LYS A 670 35.07 24.14 -15.73
CA LYS A 670 35.51 23.86 -17.11
C LYS A 670 35.96 25.13 -17.84
N ILE A 671 35.23 26.23 -17.70
CA ILE A 671 35.57 27.54 -18.30
C ILE A 671 36.87 28.11 -17.72
N LEU A 672 37.22 27.74 -16.48
CA LEU A 672 38.46 28.15 -15.81
C LEU A 672 39.62 27.14 -15.95
N LEU A 673 39.50 26.12 -16.81
CA LEU A 673 40.63 25.25 -17.17
C LEU A 673 41.57 25.99 -18.17
N PRO A 674 42.90 25.90 -18.02
CA PRO A 674 43.85 26.63 -18.86
C PRO A 674 43.74 26.35 -20.37
N ASP A 675 43.36 25.13 -20.76
CA ASP A 675 43.49 24.61 -22.13
C ASP A 675 42.36 25.04 -23.08
N ASN A 676 41.45 25.94 -22.65
CA ASN A 676 40.17 26.18 -23.31
C ASN A 676 39.90 27.67 -23.64
N MET A 677 40.94 28.44 -23.97
CA MET A 677 40.83 29.80 -24.51
C MET A 677 41.33 29.89 -25.97
N PRO A 678 40.61 30.59 -26.87
CA PRO A 678 41.11 30.88 -28.21
C PRO A 678 42.25 31.92 -28.16
N PRO A 679 43.13 31.95 -29.17
CA PRO A 679 44.19 32.96 -29.25
C PRO A 679 43.60 34.36 -29.44
N SER A 680 44.08 35.32 -28.65
CA SER A 680 43.71 36.75 -28.79
C SER A 680 44.26 37.34 -30.09
N PRO A 681 43.59 38.33 -30.71
CA PRO A 681 44.04 38.94 -31.96
C PRO A 681 45.35 39.75 -31.78
N PRO A 682 46.17 39.87 -32.84
CA PRO A 682 47.28 40.82 -32.87
C PRO A 682 46.78 42.25 -33.16
N GLU A 683 47.42 43.26 -32.56
CA GLU A 683 47.37 44.65 -33.01
C GLU A 683 48.78 45.07 -33.48
N ASP A 684 48.87 45.73 -34.64
CA ASP A 684 50.11 46.11 -35.30
C ASP A 684 50.83 47.31 -34.62
N GLY A 685 52.18 47.33 -34.67
CA GLY A 685 52.96 48.28 -33.87
C GLY A 685 54.43 48.54 -34.25
N THR A 686 54.80 48.45 -35.54
CA THR A 686 56.10 48.92 -36.14
C THR A 686 57.45 48.30 -35.67
N GLU A 687 58.22 47.86 -36.67
CA GLU A 687 59.70 47.92 -36.86
C GLU A 687 60.71 47.76 -35.67
N ALA A 688 61.86 47.08 -35.78
CA ALA A 688 62.49 46.12 -36.73
C ALA A 688 63.83 45.64 -36.08
N ALA A 689 64.84 44.96 -36.66
CA ALA A 689 65.13 44.44 -38.00
C ALA A 689 66.23 43.33 -37.95
N LYS A 690 66.15 42.33 -38.85
CA LYS A 690 67.23 41.34 -39.21
C LYS A 690 67.65 40.31 -38.12
N GLY A 691 67.99 39.06 -38.46
CA GLY A 691 67.80 38.36 -39.73
C GLY A 691 68.53 37.00 -39.88
N LYS A 692 67.85 36.06 -40.56
CA LYS A 692 68.35 35.06 -41.54
C LYS A 692 69.53 34.08 -41.22
N ILE A 693 69.15 32.78 -41.25
CA ILE A 693 69.80 31.53 -41.74
C ILE A 693 70.95 30.79 -41.01
N ASN A 694 70.80 29.44 -41.08
CA ASN A 694 71.72 28.32 -40.91
C ASN A 694 72.20 27.94 -39.49
N GLY A 695 72.16 26.67 -39.06
CA GLY A 695 71.55 25.46 -39.67
C GLY A 695 72.07 24.13 -39.09
N ASP A 696 71.34 23.02 -39.33
CA ASP A 696 71.74 21.58 -39.19
C ASP A 696 72.13 21.06 -37.77
N VAL A 697 71.90 19.80 -37.34
CA VAL A 697 71.14 18.62 -37.87
C VAL A 697 70.65 17.74 -36.68
N LYS A 698 69.59 16.92 -36.89
CA LYS A 698 69.30 15.62 -36.21
C LYS A 698 68.99 15.58 -34.69
N MET A 699 68.26 14.60 -34.12
CA MET A 699 67.54 13.40 -34.64
C MET A 699 66.08 13.34 -34.10
N THR A 700 65.26 12.57 -34.83
CA THR A 700 64.02 11.82 -34.50
C THR A 700 63.94 11.11 -33.13
N ASP A 701 62.80 10.63 -32.62
CA ASP A 701 61.33 10.77 -32.89
C ASP A 701 60.56 9.82 -31.91
N ALA A 702 59.24 10.04 -31.72
CA ALA A 702 58.26 9.21 -30.96
C ALA A 702 58.52 9.01 -29.43
N GLU A 703 57.55 8.95 -28.50
CA GLU A 703 56.17 8.37 -28.45
C GLU A 703 56.18 6.81 -28.45
N ASP A 704 55.50 6.08 -27.55
CA ASP A 704 54.60 6.42 -26.42
C ASP A 704 54.57 5.23 -25.41
N THR A 705 53.65 5.27 -24.43
CA THR A 705 53.18 4.18 -23.52
C THR A 705 53.89 4.04 -22.16
N PRO A 706 53.16 4.21 -21.04
CA PRO A 706 53.52 3.68 -19.72
C PRO A 706 52.72 2.40 -19.39
N ASP A 707 53.40 1.36 -18.94
CA ASP A 707 52.81 0.19 -18.27
C ASP A 707 53.39 0.04 -16.86
N GLU A 708 52.54 -0.32 -15.90
CA GLU A 708 52.98 -0.86 -14.60
C GLU A 708 53.43 -2.32 -14.79
N PRO A 709 54.14 -2.91 -13.81
CA PRO A 709 53.43 -3.97 -13.08
C PRO A 709 53.76 -4.07 -11.59
N GLU A 710 52.85 -4.75 -10.87
CA GLU A 710 53.09 -5.47 -9.61
C GLU A 710 54.10 -6.65 -9.88
N ASP A 711 54.67 -7.39 -8.93
CA ASP A 711 54.21 -7.79 -7.60
C ASP A 711 55.39 -8.42 -6.79
N GLU A 712 55.06 -9.06 -5.66
CA GLU A 712 55.76 -10.16 -4.96
C GLU A 712 56.97 -9.90 -4.01
N VAL A 713 56.62 -9.91 -2.71
CA VAL A 713 57.21 -10.60 -1.53
C VAL A 713 58.74 -10.72 -1.29
N ALA A 714 59.14 -10.40 -0.05
CA ALA A 714 59.76 -11.35 0.91
C ALA A 714 59.93 -10.72 2.32
N ASP A 715 59.97 -11.56 3.36
CA ASP A 715 60.08 -11.19 4.79
C ASP A 715 61.47 -11.60 5.37
N SER A 716 61.88 -11.01 6.52
CA SER A 716 62.82 -11.56 7.53
C SER A 716 63.32 -10.49 8.55
N GLU A 717 62.65 -10.42 9.70
CA GLU A 717 63.19 -10.56 11.08
C GLU A 717 64.43 -9.74 11.61
N GLU A 718 64.19 -9.03 12.73
CA GLU A 718 64.97 -9.03 14.02
C GLU A 718 66.45 -8.52 14.11
N GLU A 719 66.99 -7.98 15.24
CA GLU A 719 66.41 -7.57 16.54
C GLU A 719 67.23 -6.47 17.31
N THR A 720 66.57 -5.88 18.32
CA THR A 720 67.03 -5.30 19.63
C THR A 720 68.14 -4.24 19.89
N HIS A 721 67.84 -3.48 20.97
CA HIS A 721 68.69 -2.73 21.93
C HIS A 721 69.35 -1.37 21.53
N GLY A 722 69.31 -0.30 22.35
CA GLY A 722 68.49 -0.06 23.55
C GLY A 722 68.98 1.07 24.53
N ARG A 723 68.02 1.92 25.00
CA ARG A 723 68.11 2.89 26.15
C ARG A 723 69.13 4.05 26.00
N ARG A 724 68.86 5.33 26.34
CA ARG A 724 68.20 5.94 27.53
C ARG A 724 67.60 7.33 27.21
N SER A 725 66.68 7.82 28.05
CA SER A 725 66.01 9.13 27.90
C SER A 725 66.73 10.29 28.61
N LEU A 726 66.65 11.50 28.03
CA LEU A 726 66.74 12.77 28.77
C LEU A 726 65.54 13.68 28.48
N ARG A 727 64.85 14.08 29.56
CA ARG A 727 63.60 14.86 29.54
C ARG A 727 63.84 16.36 29.24
N ARG A 728 63.88 16.78 27.97
CA ARG A 728 63.42 18.12 27.51
C ARG A 728 63.21 18.27 25.99
N GLY A 729 62.94 17.18 25.28
CA GLY A 729 62.82 17.17 23.81
C GLY A 729 61.45 17.62 23.27
N GLY A 730 60.37 17.18 23.91
CA GLY A 730 58.99 17.29 23.41
C GLY A 730 58.59 18.70 22.98
N ASP A 731 58.60 19.66 23.90
CA ASP A 731 58.20 21.05 23.61
C ASP A 731 59.00 21.66 22.46
N ARG A 732 60.30 21.38 22.38
CA ARG A 732 61.18 21.95 21.35
C ARG A 732 61.04 21.26 20.00
N ALA A 733 60.61 20.01 19.97
CA ALA A 733 60.22 19.31 18.75
C ALA A 733 58.84 19.79 18.28
N ALA A 734 57.84 19.84 19.17
CA ALA A 734 56.50 20.32 18.88
C ALA A 734 56.47 21.81 18.49
N GLU A 735 57.28 22.67 19.13
CA GLU A 735 57.45 24.07 18.71
C GLU A 735 58.10 24.14 17.32
N ARG A 736 59.16 23.36 17.05
CA ARG A 736 59.78 23.33 15.72
C ARG A 736 58.85 22.78 14.64
N GLN A 737 58.00 21.82 14.97
CA GLN A 737 57.00 21.26 14.08
C GLN A 737 55.88 22.28 13.81
N ARG A 738 55.23 22.83 14.86
CA ARG A 738 54.25 23.93 14.71
C ARG A 738 54.81 25.14 13.98
N LYS A 739 56.09 25.46 14.15
CA LYS A 739 56.77 26.58 13.47
C LYS A 739 57.20 26.25 12.05
N ARG A 740 57.39 24.96 11.71
CA ARG A 740 57.45 24.48 10.32
C ARG A 740 56.08 24.55 9.68
N GLU A 741 55.06 23.97 10.29
CA GLU A 741 53.65 24.03 9.84
C GLU A 741 53.16 25.49 9.69
N GLU A 742 53.56 26.41 10.56
CA GLU A 742 53.25 27.84 10.43
C GLU A 742 54.05 28.52 9.32
N GLN A 743 55.34 28.19 9.14
CA GLN A 743 56.14 28.67 8.01
C GLN A 743 55.67 28.07 6.66
N GLU A 744 55.15 26.86 6.67
CA GLU A 744 54.62 26.12 5.53
C GLU A 744 53.26 26.69 5.13
N ARG A 745 52.32 26.83 6.08
CA ARG A 745 51.06 27.57 5.85
C ARG A 745 51.28 29.03 5.47
N LYS A 746 52.35 29.68 5.95
CA LYS A 746 52.76 31.03 5.48
C LYS A 746 53.33 31.01 4.06
N ARG A 747 54.14 29.99 3.70
CA ARG A 747 54.64 29.81 2.33
C ARG A 747 53.52 29.45 1.35
N GLU A 748 52.60 28.55 1.72
CA GLU A 748 51.37 28.29 0.97
C GLU A 748 50.55 29.57 0.81
N ALA A 749 50.33 30.35 1.89
CA ALA A 749 49.60 31.61 1.81
C ALA A 749 50.31 32.64 0.92
N GLU A 750 51.65 32.68 0.89
CA GLU A 750 52.43 33.59 0.06
C GLU A 750 52.50 33.14 -1.41
N LEU A 751 52.58 31.82 -1.66
CA LEU A 751 52.49 31.22 -3.00
C LEU A 751 51.08 31.39 -3.57
N ALA A 752 50.05 31.12 -2.77
CA ALA A 752 48.66 31.41 -3.10
C ALA A 752 48.43 32.92 -3.28
N ALA A 753 49.10 33.79 -2.53
CA ALA A 753 49.04 35.24 -2.76
C ALA A 753 49.70 35.65 -4.10
N LYS A 754 50.75 34.96 -4.53
CA LYS A 754 51.45 35.19 -5.81
C LYS A 754 50.79 34.50 -7.01
N ALA A 755 49.91 33.52 -6.80
CA ALA A 755 49.16 32.87 -7.86
C ALA A 755 48.28 33.86 -8.67
N PRO A 756 48.14 33.65 -10.00
CA PRO A 756 47.35 34.54 -10.87
C PRO A 756 45.88 34.60 -10.45
N LYS A 757 45.19 35.70 -10.77
CA LYS A 757 43.81 35.96 -10.32
C LYS A 757 42.83 34.81 -10.67
N GLN A 758 43.00 34.19 -11.84
CA GLN A 758 42.21 33.02 -12.27
C GLN A 758 42.46 31.78 -11.41
N SER A 759 43.69 31.51 -10.97
CA SER A 759 44.01 30.38 -10.08
C SER A 759 43.29 30.49 -8.73
N LYS A 760 43.20 31.71 -8.17
CA LYS A 760 42.40 31.97 -6.95
C LYS A 760 40.91 31.77 -7.17
N GLN A 761 40.39 32.11 -8.36
CA GLN A 761 38.99 31.86 -8.72
C GLN A 761 38.71 30.37 -8.90
N PHE A 762 39.58 29.63 -9.59
CA PHE A 762 39.50 28.18 -9.75
C PHE A 762 39.50 27.46 -8.39
N LEU A 763 40.46 27.78 -7.51
CA LEU A 763 40.54 27.23 -6.15
C LEU A 763 39.31 27.57 -5.29
N LYS A 764 38.64 28.71 -5.54
CA LYS A 764 37.37 29.02 -4.89
C LYS A 764 36.24 28.15 -5.45
N VAL A 765 36.11 28.04 -6.78
CA VAL A 765 35.07 27.22 -7.43
C VAL A 765 35.19 25.75 -6.99
N VAL A 766 36.40 25.18 -6.92
CA VAL A 766 36.60 23.82 -6.40
C VAL A 766 36.12 23.67 -4.95
N LYS A 767 36.40 24.64 -4.08
CA LYS A 767 35.92 24.62 -2.68
C LYS A 767 34.41 24.85 -2.55
N ASP A 768 33.79 25.56 -3.48
CA ASP A 768 32.34 25.79 -3.50
C ASP A 768 31.59 24.60 -4.16
N ILE A 769 32.25 23.83 -5.04
CA ILE A 769 31.78 22.51 -5.51
C ILE A 769 31.75 21.52 -4.34
N GLN A 770 32.87 21.35 -3.61
CA GLN A 770 32.93 20.42 -2.47
C GLN A 770 31.79 20.67 -1.47
N LYS A 771 31.57 21.94 -1.06
CA LYS A 771 30.45 22.30 -0.17
C LYS A 771 29.07 21.95 -0.72
N LYS A 772 28.89 21.97 -2.05
CA LYS A 772 27.64 21.58 -2.69
C LYS A 772 27.50 20.06 -2.74
N GLU A 773 28.58 19.32 -2.94
CA GLU A 773 28.63 17.86 -2.83
C GLU A 773 28.34 17.40 -1.40
N ASP A 774 28.99 18.01 -0.40
CA ASP A 774 28.74 17.78 1.03
C ASP A 774 27.27 18.08 1.40
N TYR A 775 26.70 19.18 0.86
CA TYR A 775 25.31 19.56 1.11
C TYR A 775 24.31 18.65 0.37
N ILE A 776 24.64 18.14 -0.82
CA ILE A 776 23.82 17.12 -1.52
C ILE A 776 23.82 15.82 -0.71
N LYS A 777 24.98 15.37 -0.24
CA LYS A 777 25.10 14.19 0.64
C LYS A 777 24.27 14.38 1.90
N LYS A 778 24.36 15.53 2.57
CA LYS A 778 23.48 15.84 3.70
C LYS A 778 21.99 15.80 3.32
N CYS A 779 21.58 16.36 2.18
CA CYS A 779 20.19 16.28 1.75
C CYS A 779 19.75 14.83 1.47
N GLU A 780 20.65 13.95 1.05
CA GLU A 780 20.36 12.52 0.83
C GLU A 780 20.25 11.75 2.15
N GLU A 781 21.11 12.06 3.13
CA GLU A 781 21.05 11.53 4.50
C GLU A 781 19.73 11.92 5.19
N GLU A 782 19.36 13.21 5.15
CA GLU A 782 18.10 13.71 5.74
C GLU A 782 16.86 13.12 5.03
N ILE A 783 16.92 12.88 3.71
CA ILE A 783 15.85 12.15 2.99
C ILE A 783 15.76 10.69 3.44
N ALA A 784 16.89 10.02 3.70
CA ALA A 784 16.92 8.63 4.14
C ALA A 784 16.38 8.48 5.57
N VAL A 785 16.65 9.44 6.47
CA VAL A 785 16.02 9.52 7.80
C VAL A 785 14.50 9.69 7.66
N ILE A 786 14.03 10.68 6.88
CA ILE A 786 12.59 10.89 6.72
C ILE A 786 11.89 9.70 6.03
N ASP A 787 12.58 8.93 5.18
CA ASP A 787 12.06 7.67 4.62
C ASP A 787 12.09 6.50 5.61
N ASN A 788 12.97 6.52 6.62
CA ASN A 788 12.90 5.63 7.77
C ASN A 788 11.67 5.95 8.63
N ASP A 789 11.48 7.23 8.97
CA ASP A 789 10.38 7.70 9.82
C ASP A 789 9.00 7.48 9.14
N LEU A 790 8.94 7.62 7.80
CA LEU A 790 7.77 7.27 7.00
C LEU A 790 7.47 5.76 6.92
N ARG A 791 8.47 4.89 7.17
CA ARG A 791 8.28 3.44 7.26
C ARG A 791 7.71 3.07 8.63
N GLU A 792 8.22 3.71 9.68
CA GLU A 792 7.84 3.45 11.08
C GLU A 792 6.44 4.00 11.37
N ALA A 793 6.11 5.21 10.90
CA ALA A 793 4.77 5.78 11.04
C ALA A 793 3.68 5.13 10.14
N ASP A 794 4.02 4.20 9.23
CA ASP A 794 3.03 3.43 8.44
C ASP A 794 2.46 2.24 9.23
N CYS A 795 2.01 2.47 10.46
CA CYS A 795 1.55 1.44 11.40
C CYS A 795 0.21 0.79 11.00
N GLY A 796 -0.69 1.52 10.33
CA GLY A 796 -2.11 1.15 10.14
C GLY A 796 -2.41 -0.12 9.30
N ARG A 797 -1.40 -0.81 8.75
CA ARG A 797 -1.50 -2.21 8.26
C ARG A 797 -0.11 -2.80 7.95
N THR A 798 0.21 -3.98 8.47
CA THR A 798 1.41 -4.76 8.08
C THR A 798 1.46 -5.00 6.56
N ARG A 799 2.62 -4.71 5.94
CA ARG A 799 2.83 -4.76 4.49
C ARG A 799 3.53 -6.06 4.09
N VAL A 800 2.96 -6.80 3.14
CA VAL A 800 3.67 -7.90 2.45
C VAL A 800 4.81 -7.35 1.59
N LEU A 801 5.91 -8.09 1.50
CA LEU A 801 6.96 -7.89 0.48
C LEU A 801 6.42 -8.23 -0.93
N GLY A 802 5.45 -9.13 -1.03
CA GLY A 802 4.82 -9.48 -2.30
C GLY A 802 4.24 -10.89 -2.33
N ARG A 803 4.08 -11.41 -3.55
CA ARG A 803 3.64 -12.78 -3.84
C ARG A 803 4.49 -13.39 -4.95
N ASP A 804 4.60 -14.71 -4.96
CA ASP A 804 5.20 -15.49 -6.06
C ASP A 804 4.14 -15.91 -7.11
N ARG A 805 4.56 -16.71 -8.11
CA ARG A 805 3.67 -17.30 -9.12
C ARG A 805 2.60 -18.25 -8.58
N PHE A 806 2.77 -18.78 -7.37
CA PHE A 806 1.79 -19.65 -6.69
C PHE A 806 1.00 -18.91 -5.60
N TRP A 807 1.02 -17.56 -5.65
CA TRP A 807 0.29 -16.66 -4.75
C TRP A 807 0.64 -16.83 -3.26
N ASN A 808 1.74 -17.53 -2.92
CA ASN A 808 2.27 -17.54 -1.56
C ASN A 808 2.67 -16.11 -1.19
N ARG A 809 2.35 -15.67 0.03
CA ARG A 809 2.54 -14.27 0.49
C ARG A 809 3.77 -14.17 1.36
N TYR A 810 4.66 -13.26 1.00
CA TYR A 810 5.94 -13.07 1.67
C TYR A 810 5.86 -11.89 2.63
N TYR A 811 6.20 -12.14 3.89
CA TYR A 811 6.16 -11.19 5.00
C TYR A 811 7.56 -11.01 5.59
N TRP A 812 7.89 -9.77 5.92
CA TRP A 812 8.98 -9.37 6.81
C TRP A 812 8.37 -8.24 7.65
N PHE A 813 8.28 -8.42 8.96
CA PHE A 813 7.37 -7.60 9.78
C PHE A 813 7.96 -6.20 10.03
N GLU A 814 9.29 -6.12 10.10
CA GLU A 814 10.09 -4.91 10.23
C GLU A 814 10.00 -3.96 8.99
N ARG A 815 9.30 -4.39 7.93
CA ARG A 815 9.05 -3.63 6.70
C ARG A 815 8.16 -2.39 6.92
N ASN A 816 7.38 -2.31 8.00
CA ASN A 816 6.65 -1.10 8.43
C ASN A 816 6.13 -1.18 9.87
N GLY A 817 5.83 -0.03 10.47
CA GLY A 817 5.20 0.06 11.79
C GLY A 817 6.14 -0.12 12.99
N MET A 818 7.41 -0.49 12.78
CA MET A 818 8.39 -0.68 13.85
C MET A 818 9.84 -0.43 13.36
N PRO A 819 10.79 -0.05 14.25
CA PRO A 819 12.21 -0.03 13.94
C PRO A 819 12.78 -1.42 13.66
N TYR A 820 13.82 -1.52 12.82
CA TYR A 820 14.36 -2.82 12.37
C TYR A 820 14.92 -3.74 13.47
N GLY A 821 15.33 -3.17 14.60
CA GLY A 821 15.95 -3.89 15.72
C GLY A 821 15.17 -3.80 17.05
N GLY A 822 13.89 -3.40 17.00
CA GLY A 822 13.17 -2.95 18.19
C GLY A 822 13.55 -1.51 18.60
N LEU A 823 13.03 -1.04 19.73
CA LEU A 823 13.27 0.32 20.23
C LEU A 823 14.74 0.49 20.64
N PRO A 824 15.45 1.58 20.24
CA PRO A 824 16.87 1.76 20.53
C PRO A 824 17.24 1.85 22.02
N ASN A 825 16.28 2.08 22.90
CA ASN A 825 16.40 2.13 24.36
C ASN A 825 15.81 0.89 25.07
N SER A 826 15.51 -0.18 24.32
CA SER A 826 14.91 -1.41 24.83
C SER A 826 15.86 -2.25 25.69
N SER A 827 15.30 -3.01 26.62
CA SER A 827 15.96 -4.12 27.31
C SER A 827 16.40 -5.26 26.38
N THR A 828 15.96 -5.27 25.10
CA THR A 828 16.42 -6.18 24.03
C THR A 828 17.17 -5.47 22.89
N ALA A 829 17.55 -4.19 23.06
CA ALA A 829 18.26 -3.43 22.01
C ALA A 829 19.67 -4.00 21.69
N ASP A 830 20.22 -4.83 22.57
CA ASP A 830 21.48 -5.58 22.36
C ASP A 830 21.34 -6.72 21.34
N ALA A 831 20.11 -7.22 21.13
CA ALA A 831 19.83 -8.28 20.16
C ALA A 831 20.03 -7.83 18.71
N GLY A 832 19.65 -6.58 18.39
CA GLY A 832 19.85 -5.99 17.05
C GLY A 832 18.94 -6.56 15.95
N TYR A 833 17.82 -7.21 16.29
CA TYR A 833 16.77 -7.68 15.38
C TYR A 833 15.43 -7.72 16.12
N ALA A 834 14.30 -7.66 15.40
CA ALA A 834 12.97 -7.83 15.99
C ALA A 834 12.40 -9.24 15.72
N ASN A 835 12.26 -9.64 14.45
CA ASN A 835 11.81 -10.98 14.05
C ASN A 835 12.91 -11.75 13.29
N GLY A 836 13.67 -11.05 12.45
CA GLY A 836 14.88 -11.58 11.80
C GLY A 836 14.64 -12.69 10.78
N CYS A 837 13.40 -12.91 10.34
CA CYS A 837 13.01 -13.97 9.39
C CYS A 837 12.12 -13.43 8.26
N ILE A 838 12.18 -14.07 7.08
CA ILE A 838 11.14 -13.91 6.04
C ILE A 838 10.12 -15.03 6.23
N TRP A 839 8.87 -14.66 6.49
CA TRP A 839 7.75 -15.61 6.61
C TRP A 839 7.00 -15.75 5.29
N VAL A 840 6.51 -16.97 5.01
CA VAL A 840 5.79 -17.32 3.79
C VAL A 840 4.47 -17.99 4.17
N GLN A 841 3.37 -17.27 3.94
CA GLN A 841 2.00 -17.76 4.10
C GLN A 841 1.52 -18.40 2.80
N GLY A 842 0.73 -19.47 2.86
CA GLY A 842 0.04 -20.01 1.68
C GLY A 842 -1.03 -19.06 1.11
N PRO A 843 -1.53 -19.33 -0.11
CA PRO A 843 -2.60 -18.54 -0.74
C PRO A 843 -3.91 -18.64 0.04
N ASP A 844 -4.78 -17.62 -0.05
CA ASP A 844 -6.17 -17.78 0.44
C ASP A 844 -7.01 -18.66 -0.49
N ASP A 845 -8.16 -19.14 -0.01
CA ASP A 845 -8.96 -20.14 -0.73
C ASP A 845 -9.45 -19.64 -2.10
N MET A 846 -9.76 -18.35 -2.22
CA MET A 846 -10.15 -17.73 -3.49
C MET A 846 -8.95 -17.54 -4.43
N GLU A 847 -7.76 -17.23 -3.90
CA GLU A 847 -6.51 -17.23 -4.69
C GLU A 847 -6.12 -18.66 -5.14
N ARG A 848 -6.35 -19.68 -4.29
CA ARG A 848 -6.09 -21.08 -4.64
C ARG A 848 -7.03 -21.59 -5.73
N GLU A 849 -8.35 -21.48 -5.54
CA GLU A 849 -9.35 -21.90 -6.53
C GLU A 849 -9.27 -21.08 -7.83
N GLY A 850 -8.90 -19.80 -7.72
CA GLY A 850 -8.82 -18.87 -8.85
C GLY A 850 -7.57 -19.00 -9.73
N TYR A 851 -6.48 -19.60 -9.25
CA TYR A 851 -5.19 -19.64 -9.97
C TYR A 851 -4.43 -20.98 -9.91
N ILE A 852 -4.72 -21.86 -8.95
CA ILE A 852 -3.97 -23.12 -8.71
C ILE A 852 -4.89 -24.32 -8.97
N ASP A 853 -5.96 -24.44 -8.18
CA ASP A 853 -6.96 -25.51 -8.25
C ASP A 853 -8.08 -25.12 -9.23
N LEU A 854 -7.66 -24.67 -10.41
CA LEU A 854 -8.53 -24.22 -11.51
C LEU A 854 -9.53 -25.31 -11.92
N ALA A 855 -10.67 -24.89 -12.50
CA ALA A 855 -11.62 -25.82 -13.09
C ALA A 855 -10.96 -26.69 -14.19
N PRO A 856 -11.42 -27.95 -14.41
CA PRO A 856 -10.73 -28.92 -15.27
C PRO A 856 -10.44 -28.42 -16.69
N GLU A 857 -11.34 -27.61 -17.26
CA GLU A 857 -11.22 -27.04 -18.60
C GLU A 857 -9.99 -26.13 -18.73
N TYR A 858 -9.73 -25.30 -17.71
CA TYR A 858 -8.55 -24.43 -17.66
C TYR A 858 -7.27 -25.20 -17.29
N GLN A 859 -7.38 -26.26 -16.48
CA GLN A 859 -6.24 -27.15 -16.23
C GLN A 859 -5.82 -27.90 -17.50
N ASP A 860 -6.76 -28.35 -18.34
CA ASP A 860 -6.45 -29.00 -19.61
C ASP A 860 -5.95 -28.01 -20.67
N GLU A 861 -6.41 -26.74 -20.71
CA GLU A 861 -5.77 -25.69 -21.52
C GLU A 861 -4.30 -25.47 -21.10
N TYR A 862 -4.06 -25.29 -19.80
CA TYR A 862 -2.72 -25.09 -19.25
C TYR A 862 -1.80 -26.29 -19.55
N LYS A 863 -2.32 -27.51 -19.38
CA LYS A 863 -1.63 -28.78 -19.65
C LYS A 863 -1.42 -29.03 -21.14
N ALA A 864 -2.30 -28.57 -22.03
CA ALA A 864 -2.04 -28.59 -23.47
C ALA A 864 -0.86 -27.68 -23.87
N LYS A 865 -0.71 -26.53 -23.19
CA LYS A 865 0.40 -25.59 -23.42
C LYS A 865 1.72 -26.04 -22.77
N PHE A 866 1.70 -26.51 -21.53
CA PHE A 866 2.89 -26.75 -20.70
C PHE A 866 3.14 -28.21 -20.29
N LYS A 867 2.31 -29.16 -20.75
CA LYS A 867 2.40 -30.61 -20.49
C LYS A 867 2.25 -31.06 -19.02
N MET A 868 1.94 -30.12 -18.12
CA MET A 868 1.71 -30.33 -16.69
C MET A 868 0.53 -29.46 -16.21
N THR A 869 -0.11 -29.77 -15.09
CA THR A 869 -1.10 -28.86 -14.45
C THR A 869 -0.44 -27.87 -13.48
N VAL A 870 -1.13 -26.81 -13.08
CA VAL A 870 -0.58 -25.82 -12.13
C VAL A 870 -0.21 -26.44 -10.77
N PRO A 871 -1.02 -27.33 -10.14
CA PRO A 871 -0.60 -28.02 -8.91
C PRO A 871 0.62 -28.93 -9.08
N GLN A 872 0.79 -29.55 -10.26
CA GLN A 872 2.00 -30.31 -10.59
C GLN A 872 3.23 -29.40 -10.70
N ARG A 873 3.08 -28.23 -11.34
CA ARG A 873 4.13 -27.21 -11.43
C ARG A 873 4.53 -26.66 -10.05
N LYS A 874 3.55 -26.37 -9.17
CA LYS A 874 3.80 -25.95 -7.77
C LYS A 874 4.65 -26.98 -7.03
N ARG A 875 4.30 -28.27 -7.12
CA ARG A 875 5.08 -29.35 -6.49
C ARG A 875 6.49 -29.51 -7.06
N MET A 876 6.68 -29.28 -8.37
CA MET A 876 7.99 -29.34 -9.02
C MET A 876 8.88 -28.15 -8.61
N GLU A 877 8.38 -26.92 -8.74
CA GLU A 877 9.18 -25.71 -8.55
C GLU A 877 9.34 -25.31 -7.08
N GLU A 878 8.43 -25.68 -6.17
CA GLU A 878 8.62 -25.48 -4.72
C GLU A 878 9.47 -26.58 -4.05
N GLY A 879 9.61 -27.75 -4.69
CA GLY A 879 10.50 -28.81 -4.24
C GLY A 879 10.02 -29.56 -3.00
N ARG A 880 10.90 -29.66 -1.99
CA ARG A 880 10.70 -30.52 -0.81
C ARG A 880 9.66 -30.00 0.18
N THR A 881 9.38 -28.69 0.19
CA THR A 881 8.52 -28.09 1.20
C THR A 881 7.61 -27.02 0.59
N SER A 882 6.33 -27.04 0.99
CA SER A 882 5.25 -26.27 0.35
C SER A 882 4.21 -25.81 1.37
N VAL A 883 3.45 -24.78 1.00
CA VAL A 883 2.29 -24.26 1.74
C VAL A 883 1.11 -24.14 0.78
N PHE A 884 -0.07 -24.57 1.22
CA PHE A 884 -1.25 -24.82 0.37
C PHE A 884 -2.45 -23.93 0.70
N ASN A 885 -2.50 -23.32 1.89
CA ASN A 885 -3.59 -22.44 2.30
C ASN A 885 -3.11 -21.36 3.27
N ALA A 886 -3.91 -20.31 3.49
CA ALA A 886 -3.56 -19.16 4.31
C ALA A 886 -3.40 -19.43 5.83
N ARG A 887 -3.74 -20.63 6.32
CA ARG A 887 -3.45 -21.07 7.69
C ARG A 887 -2.05 -21.70 7.81
N GLN A 888 -1.39 -22.02 6.69
CA GLN A 888 -0.06 -22.61 6.67
C GLN A 888 1.03 -21.56 6.46
N TRP A 889 2.06 -21.63 7.31
CA TRP A 889 3.19 -20.72 7.38
C TRP A 889 4.51 -21.49 7.43
N GLY A 890 5.48 -21.07 6.63
CA GLY A 890 6.90 -21.45 6.77
C GLY A 890 7.80 -20.23 6.78
N TYR A 891 9.11 -20.39 6.97
CA TYR A 891 10.05 -19.27 7.02
C TYR A 891 11.43 -19.57 6.43
N TYR A 892 12.15 -18.49 6.13
CA TYR A 892 13.59 -18.44 5.82
C TYR A 892 14.32 -17.65 6.92
N SER A 893 15.54 -18.07 7.24
CA SER A 893 16.32 -17.52 8.36
C SER A 893 17.82 -17.42 8.11
N SER A 894 18.30 -17.65 6.87
CA SER A 894 19.72 -17.47 6.51
C SER A 894 19.90 -16.63 5.25
N PRO A 895 21.00 -15.86 5.12
CA PRO A 895 21.26 -15.04 3.93
C PRO A 895 21.32 -15.85 2.62
N SER A 896 21.81 -17.09 2.67
CA SER A 896 21.87 -17.99 1.51
C SER A 896 20.49 -18.45 1.04
N GLU A 897 19.50 -18.54 1.93
CA GLU A 897 18.10 -18.80 1.53
C GLU A 897 17.53 -17.60 0.77
N VAL A 898 17.85 -16.37 1.18
CA VAL A 898 17.39 -15.13 0.52
C VAL A 898 17.98 -14.99 -0.89
N ASP A 899 19.28 -15.25 -1.08
CA ASP A 899 19.87 -15.26 -2.43
C ASP A 899 19.36 -16.42 -3.29
N SER A 900 19.11 -17.60 -2.71
CA SER A 900 18.48 -18.71 -3.44
C SER A 900 17.06 -18.34 -3.91
N LEU A 901 16.29 -17.68 -3.04
CA LEU A 901 14.93 -17.20 -3.35
C LEU A 901 14.97 -16.14 -4.45
N LEU A 902 15.88 -15.18 -4.38
CA LEU A 902 16.07 -14.16 -5.41
C LEU A 902 16.37 -14.78 -6.77
N ASN A 903 17.20 -15.83 -6.84
CA ASN A 903 17.53 -16.52 -8.09
C ASN A 903 16.37 -17.36 -8.68
N TRP A 904 15.45 -17.83 -7.85
CA TRP A 904 14.23 -18.54 -8.27
C TRP A 904 13.14 -17.60 -8.81
N LEU A 905 13.02 -16.38 -8.27
CA LEU A 905 12.05 -15.37 -8.70
C LEU A 905 12.39 -14.78 -10.08
N ASP A 906 11.46 -14.93 -11.03
CA ASP A 906 11.64 -14.53 -12.43
C ASP A 906 11.25 -13.04 -12.65
N PRO A 907 12.19 -12.17 -13.06
CA PRO A 907 11.90 -10.76 -13.32
C PRO A 907 10.98 -10.52 -14.54
N ARG A 908 10.61 -11.56 -15.30
CA ARG A 908 9.62 -11.52 -16.37
C ARG A 908 8.17 -11.61 -15.88
N GLY A 909 7.94 -12.06 -14.64
CA GLY A 909 6.63 -12.19 -14.02
C GLY A 909 6.06 -10.85 -13.52
N PHE A 910 4.75 -10.77 -13.30
CA PHE A 910 4.09 -9.55 -12.83
C PHE A 910 4.08 -9.46 -11.30
N ASN A 911 3.90 -10.56 -10.58
CA ASN A 911 3.99 -10.63 -9.13
C ASN A 911 5.45 -10.74 -8.68
N GLU A 912 6.23 -11.63 -9.30
CA GLU A 912 7.62 -11.91 -8.89
C GLU A 912 8.58 -10.74 -9.12
N LEU A 913 8.39 -9.96 -10.20
CA LEU A 913 9.16 -8.72 -10.41
C LEU A 913 8.88 -7.66 -9.32
N LYS A 914 7.76 -7.72 -8.61
CA LYS A 914 7.49 -6.84 -7.45
C LYS A 914 8.16 -7.39 -6.19
N LEU A 915 7.93 -8.67 -5.89
CA LEU A 915 8.52 -9.35 -4.73
C LEU A 915 10.05 -9.27 -4.76
N ARG A 916 10.67 -9.58 -5.91
CA ARG A 916 12.12 -9.46 -6.11
C ARG A 916 12.63 -8.02 -5.90
N LYS A 917 11.84 -6.99 -6.25
CA LYS A 917 12.24 -5.59 -6.02
C LYS A 917 12.19 -5.21 -4.55
N GLU A 918 11.11 -5.55 -3.85
CA GLU A 918 11.00 -5.27 -2.41
C GLU A 918 12.08 -6.01 -1.61
N ILE A 919 12.35 -7.29 -1.92
CA ILE A 919 13.47 -8.04 -1.30
C ILE A 919 14.81 -7.37 -1.60
N LEU A 920 15.09 -6.94 -2.85
CA LEU A 920 16.35 -6.25 -3.17
C LEU A 920 16.46 -4.87 -2.49
N THR A 921 15.36 -4.15 -2.29
CA THR A 921 15.34 -2.86 -1.58
C THR A 921 15.66 -3.01 -0.09
N PHE A 922 15.29 -4.12 0.53
CA PHE A 922 15.52 -4.36 1.96
C PHE A 922 16.60 -5.42 2.25
N LYS A 923 17.30 -5.96 1.23
CA LYS A 923 18.19 -7.13 1.38
C LYS A 923 19.20 -6.96 2.51
N GLU A 924 19.89 -5.82 2.55
CA GLU A 924 20.93 -5.54 3.54
C GLU A 924 20.39 -5.63 4.98
N LYS A 925 19.22 -5.02 5.24
CA LYS A 925 18.56 -5.04 6.56
C LYS A 925 17.96 -6.39 6.92
N ILE A 926 17.46 -7.15 5.94
CA ILE A 926 17.00 -8.54 6.14
C ILE A 926 18.19 -9.45 6.54
N VAL A 927 19.33 -9.33 5.83
CA VAL A 927 20.53 -10.12 6.08
C VAL A 927 21.14 -9.78 7.45
N GLU A 928 21.27 -8.50 7.77
CA GLU A 928 21.71 -8.01 9.09
C GLU A 928 20.84 -8.56 10.23
N GLY A 929 19.51 -8.55 10.07
CA GLY A 929 18.57 -9.14 11.03
C GLY A 929 18.74 -10.66 11.19
N MET A 930 18.95 -11.41 10.10
CA MET A 930 19.21 -12.86 10.14
C MET A 930 20.53 -13.20 10.84
N GLU A 931 21.58 -12.42 10.58
CA GLU A 931 22.91 -12.61 11.19
C GLU A 931 22.90 -12.25 12.69
N ASN A 932 22.26 -11.14 13.06
CA ASN A 932 22.09 -10.74 14.46
C ASN A 932 21.24 -11.77 15.24
N ARG A 933 20.12 -12.24 14.67
CA ARG A 933 19.31 -13.32 15.25
C ARG A 933 20.11 -14.60 15.47
N THR A 934 20.93 -14.99 14.49
CA THR A 934 21.78 -16.18 14.58
C THR A 934 22.79 -16.04 15.74
N ARG A 935 23.44 -14.88 15.88
CA ARG A 935 24.39 -14.57 16.98
C ARG A 935 23.71 -14.56 18.35
N TYR A 936 22.51 -14.00 18.45
CA TYR A 936 21.76 -13.90 19.70
C TYR A 936 21.38 -15.29 20.23
N LEU A 937 20.86 -16.16 19.35
CA LEU A 937 20.48 -17.53 19.70
C LEU A 937 21.69 -18.41 20.02
N SER A 938 22.81 -18.30 19.28
CA SER A 938 24.01 -19.10 19.54
C SER A 938 24.64 -18.79 20.90
N THR A 939 24.62 -17.52 21.32
CA THR A 939 25.16 -17.07 22.62
C THR A 939 24.42 -17.73 23.80
N ASP A 940 23.10 -17.91 23.66
CA ASP A 940 22.26 -18.54 24.68
C ASP A 940 22.44 -20.07 24.71
N GLU A 941 22.53 -20.70 23.54
CA GLU A 941 22.91 -22.12 23.40
C GLU A 941 24.27 -22.41 24.07
N GLU A 942 25.28 -21.57 23.86
CA GLU A 942 26.59 -21.70 24.50
C GLU A 942 26.47 -21.53 26.02
N SER A 943 25.77 -20.49 26.50
CA SER A 943 25.59 -20.28 27.95
C SER A 943 24.85 -21.42 28.65
N ASN A 944 23.93 -22.09 27.97
CA ASN A 944 23.21 -23.23 28.54
C ASN A 944 24.06 -24.51 28.48
N LYS A 945 24.80 -24.74 27.39
CA LYS A 945 25.79 -25.84 27.31
C LYS A 945 26.91 -25.69 28.34
N GLU A 946 27.29 -24.48 28.75
CA GLU A 946 28.21 -24.25 29.87
C GLU A 946 27.57 -24.54 31.23
N LYS A 947 26.35 -24.03 31.50
CA LYS A 947 25.62 -24.32 32.75
C LYS A 947 25.37 -25.82 32.92
N ASP A 948 25.03 -26.53 31.86
CA ASP A 948 24.73 -27.96 31.93
C ASP A 948 26.00 -28.79 32.14
N LYS A 949 27.14 -28.43 31.53
CA LYS A 949 28.47 -28.98 31.92
C LYS A 949 28.81 -28.68 33.37
N GLU A 950 28.48 -27.49 33.88
CA GLU A 950 28.72 -27.14 35.28
C GLU A 950 27.80 -27.95 36.23
N LYS A 951 26.55 -28.23 35.83
CA LYS A 951 25.64 -29.15 36.54
C LYS A 951 26.18 -30.59 36.52
N GLU A 952 26.62 -31.10 35.37
CA GLU A 952 27.24 -32.43 35.26
C GLU A 952 28.48 -32.54 36.15
N ALA A 953 29.37 -31.54 36.15
CA ALA A 953 30.53 -31.51 37.05
C ALA A 953 30.13 -31.40 38.53
N LYS A 954 29.05 -30.66 38.86
CA LYS A 954 28.44 -30.59 40.21
C LYS A 954 27.73 -31.90 40.61
N GLU A 955 27.28 -32.73 39.69
CA GLU A 955 26.72 -34.06 39.96
C GLU A 955 27.83 -35.11 40.14
N GLU A 956 28.84 -35.09 39.27
CA GLU A 956 29.96 -36.03 39.31
C GLU A 956 30.78 -35.86 40.60
N THR A 957 30.99 -34.61 41.05
CA THR A 957 31.60 -34.33 42.37
C THR A 957 30.68 -34.70 43.55
N LYS A 958 29.35 -34.62 43.42
CA LYS A 958 28.39 -35.07 44.44
C LYS A 958 28.36 -36.59 44.63
N ARG A 959 28.81 -37.40 43.66
CA ARG A 959 28.89 -38.87 43.81
C ARG A 959 29.83 -39.33 44.94
N MET A 960 30.63 -38.43 45.52
CA MET A 960 31.45 -38.70 46.71
C MET A 960 31.07 -37.86 47.96
N THR A 961 29.80 -37.85 48.40
CA THR A 961 29.49 -37.63 49.83
C THR A 961 28.07 -38.05 50.25
N THR A 962 27.97 -39.02 51.16
CA THR A 962 26.66 -39.49 51.70
C THR A 962 26.34 -38.91 53.08
N ARG A 963 25.59 -37.80 53.15
CA ARG A 963 24.63 -37.59 54.26
C ARG A 963 23.61 -36.45 54.03
N THR A 964 22.35 -36.80 54.24
CA THR A 964 21.20 -35.98 54.67
C THR A 964 21.32 -34.45 54.53
N LYS A 965 20.79 -33.91 53.43
CA LYS A 965 20.33 -32.52 53.32
C LYS A 965 19.09 -32.48 52.44
N ALA A 966 18.18 -31.53 52.67
CA ALA A 966 16.99 -31.37 51.83
C ALA A 966 17.38 -31.11 50.36
N GLN A 967 16.53 -31.50 49.41
CA GLN A 967 16.75 -31.14 48.01
C GLN A 967 16.79 -29.60 47.90
N PRO A 968 17.83 -29.01 47.29
CA PRO A 968 17.74 -27.63 46.86
C PRO A 968 16.72 -27.57 45.71
N THR A 969 15.84 -26.57 45.74
CA THR A 969 15.02 -26.19 44.59
C THR A 969 15.92 -26.05 43.37
N PRO A 970 15.55 -26.58 42.19
CA PRO A 970 16.36 -26.40 40.99
C PRO A 970 16.56 -24.91 40.71
N GLU A 971 17.81 -24.49 40.47
CA GLU A 971 18.10 -23.13 40.05
C GLU A 971 17.33 -22.84 38.75
N PRO A 972 16.60 -21.71 38.64
CA PRO A 972 15.79 -21.43 37.47
C PRO A 972 16.66 -21.40 36.21
N ALA A 973 16.23 -22.11 35.18
CA ALA A 973 16.95 -22.14 33.91
C ALA A 973 17.05 -20.72 33.35
N GLY A 974 18.24 -20.36 32.85
CA GLY A 974 18.61 -18.98 32.53
C GLY A 974 18.04 -18.46 31.21
N TYR A 975 16.73 -18.68 30.98
CA TYR A 975 15.99 -18.26 29.80
C TYR A 975 16.16 -16.76 29.52
N ARG A 976 16.26 -16.39 28.24
CA ARG A 976 16.46 -15.01 27.78
C ARG A 976 15.26 -14.13 28.09
N CYS A 977 14.04 -14.67 27.96
CA CYS A 977 12.79 -13.95 28.26
C CYS A 977 12.63 -13.53 29.73
N LEU A 978 13.46 -14.07 30.64
CA LEU A 978 13.53 -13.64 32.05
C LEU A 978 14.51 -12.46 32.28
N LYS A 979 15.26 -12.06 31.26
CA LYS A 979 16.15 -10.88 31.28
C LYS A 979 15.44 -9.61 30.77
N TRP A 980 14.36 -9.77 30.00
CA TRP A 980 13.53 -8.65 29.54
C TRP A 980 12.91 -7.90 30.71
N THR A 981 12.81 -6.59 30.60
CA THR A 981 12.22 -5.72 31.62
C THR A 981 11.48 -4.59 30.93
N ASN A 982 10.25 -4.30 31.36
CA ASN A 982 9.43 -3.25 30.77
C ASN A 982 9.93 -1.83 31.18
N THR A 983 11.02 -1.38 30.57
CA THR A 983 11.60 -0.06 30.81
C THR A 983 10.62 1.06 30.50
N MET A 984 9.82 0.93 29.43
CA MET A 984 8.82 1.94 29.05
C MET A 984 7.77 2.17 30.13
N ALA A 985 7.23 1.11 30.75
CA ALA A 985 6.29 1.27 31.87
C ALA A 985 6.96 1.89 33.12
N ILE A 986 8.20 1.50 33.43
CA ILE A 986 8.95 2.05 34.56
C ILE A 986 9.23 3.56 34.35
N ASP A 987 9.58 3.98 33.14
CA ASP A 987 9.90 5.39 32.85
C ASP A 987 8.65 6.27 32.67
N GLU A 988 7.58 5.79 32.02
CA GLU A 988 6.36 6.58 31.78
C GLU A 988 5.33 6.49 32.90
N LEU A 989 5.08 5.29 33.46
CA LEU A 989 4.08 5.07 34.53
C LEU A 989 4.71 5.14 35.92
N GLY A 990 5.98 4.77 36.05
CA GLY A 990 6.68 4.67 37.33
C GLY A 990 6.52 3.32 38.05
N HIS A 991 5.93 2.32 37.39
CA HIS A 991 5.70 0.96 37.88
C HIS A 991 5.40 0.00 36.71
N LEU A 992 5.43 -1.31 36.98
CA LEU A 992 5.04 -2.33 35.99
C LEU A 992 3.52 -2.46 35.83
N HIS A 993 3.06 -3.02 34.70
CA HIS A 993 1.63 -3.15 34.45
C HIS A 993 0.91 -4.10 35.37
N GLY A 994 1.55 -5.20 35.76
CA GLY A 994 1.06 -6.15 36.78
C GLY A 994 1.24 -5.67 38.23
N GLU A 995 1.81 -4.49 38.46
CA GLU A 995 1.98 -3.90 39.79
C GLU A 995 0.99 -2.75 40.06
N ASP A 996 0.54 -2.63 41.31
CA ASP A 996 -0.31 -1.52 41.76
C ASP A 996 0.39 -0.16 41.54
N PRO A 997 -0.37 0.88 41.15
CA PRO A 997 0.20 2.22 40.97
C PRO A 997 0.80 2.74 42.29
N PRO A 998 2.02 3.34 42.26
CA PRO A 998 2.71 3.76 43.47
C PRO A 998 1.96 4.90 44.15
N PRO A 999 1.92 4.94 45.51
CA PRO A 999 1.12 5.91 46.24
C PRO A 999 1.50 7.35 45.87
N PRO A 1000 0.51 8.26 45.71
CA PRO A 1000 0.71 9.56 45.08
C PRO A 1000 1.78 10.37 45.81
N LYS A 1001 2.89 10.65 45.10
CA LYS A 1001 4.10 11.28 45.64
C LYS A 1001 3.72 12.54 46.46
N PRO A 1002 4.01 12.58 47.78
CA PRO A 1002 3.53 13.65 48.64
C PRO A 1002 4.03 15.00 48.14
N LYS A 1003 3.10 15.94 47.93
CA LYS A 1003 3.39 17.27 47.36
C LYS A 1003 4.50 17.96 48.15
N LYS A 1004 5.74 17.92 47.64
CA LYS A 1004 6.91 18.53 48.29
C LYS A 1004 6.63 20.02 48.50
N GLY A 1005 6.38 20.40 49.75
CA GLY A 1005 6.06 21.77 50.14
C GLY A 1005 7.09 22.75 49.57
N ARG A 1006 6.63 23.66 48.73
CA ARG A 1006 7.46 24.67 48.05
C ARG A 1006 8.03 25.63 49.09
N LYS A 1007 9.18 25.26 49.68
CA LYS A 1007 9.91 26.11 50.64
C LYS A 1007 10.15 27.48 50.01
N SER A 1008 9.41 28.48 50.49
CA SER A 1008 9.67 29.88 50.18
C SER A 1008 11.03 30.27 50.75
N ARG A 1009 11.98 30.60 49.87
CA ARG A 1009 13.12 31.43 50.27
C ARG A 1009 12.60 32.85 50.45
N GLY A 1010 12.51 33.27 51.71
CA GLY A 1010 12.90 34.65 52.06
C GLY A 1010 14.41 34.76 52.09
#